data_AF-A0A6H9L7G6-F1
#
_entry.id   AF-A0A6H9L7G6-F1
#
_cell.length_a   1.000
_cell.length_b   1.000
_cell.length_c   1.000
_cell.angle_alpha   90.00
_cell.angle_beta   90.00
_cell.angle_gamma   90.00
#
_symmetry.space_group_name_H-M   'P 1'
#
loop_
_entity.id
_entity.type
_entity.pdbx_description
1 polymer ?
#
loop_
_entity_poly.entity_id
_entity_poly.type
_entity_poly.pdbx_seq_one_letter_code
_entity_poly.pdbx_strand_id
1 'polypeptide(L)'
;MTRKTTQNPNLPRLLIFAFLIFFGTSIPDSEANDSLKVTVNNPVIDGSLTIRGVTGSFPTSLLSTISVTDSAGNAVTGLADTSKWLAPDDFALNGRQIKDIWQPMLEYHKEHPDYPENPNIYEQIPAPRILEIQQNEHSSSSAMMVMDMSWSMRLAIDSVRAATKLFVDSLGQGDRAGLIQFHGDIGTVINFTNDKNRLYAGIDGGKAGGGTPLADALGLAIQMTKEETTARRVIIAYTDGHDKDSKEYTIPTVIDSARAYNIPIYMIGLGAEIHADTLQMLATETGGEYLQSGSAADMAAIYARLSEVIRNYYVLNYSSPDPFYNNSERLIDVNVNDNNRTGHGMGRYFVPGPAATDFAISLTSATSDTAQEGGQTFNAAYKDSTIDYTIIVFNHGPNPSINVRVTHKLPVETEFIATNKPTETNENNTLIWRIPGMLPGDIQIFNVSARVRSNLANGTKDMLSEAEVFAVNDSTATNNNATTTVKYLGSYPRYDGALAMPIVTPGKISAGGFEFGRVSQNETYSYSLKIFNYGNQTLVGATLRNWIPDSVKIQSISTQPASDLGSELIWNLPAIQAEDSLIIQVTAQLADSMPVGSFPLPHKAELEALADEEPENNIAEETIYAVILKQNSDLALSLSSQTDSTIAGRNAVTPEEIFNYTLMVNNNGPGHADDVKVKHVLPNYVTFAEGDIAGHSENEWHLGTILAGKGKSINMLVKTKLIIPDAVKELISQAELISPIDTVSWNNTAADTVTFIPIPLAELQKYDLSIDTEILTDTTIFISGEEQPAARLGSVYRYTLKISNSGPGEAKNFQVLNTLPENASHFQLSKQAGFSTLADLAWDIPSLKAGEQEKIVFYARVDNQVPQTPFALENRAEVVSKKDTVAENNISLSTVYAVEGDKFFSDIAVRNFVQGTSFTFTDNDTIWFADENSTYNYAIQIENNSKIFADSIFVSEYLPDGATPVASTYLPNPNITGDPVQWFFEAIEPNGTRVILFDMAVPSASDNAVRLFTHKAEARAANEQEDDLSDNTDTALIYSVVEIPEPEIAVSPQTVLVGDSVLVRVRTSIELKSWDLRVFTADNQIDDTFADAFIAASTLEPGQWFDVSPFFRNTRLFTAAKEEVIRFELHTVDFLNNSKRVSTNLTVRARDDMVLERNVFRAGRESKFGINFELSSNRNVILELYDLSGTLITIIEEGAYLAGHNTYYWNGITKSGQQVGSGVYLVTLRSGDFTSWKKMVVVQ
;
A
#
# COMPACT_ATOMS: atom_id res chain seq x y z
N MET A 1 -2.70 -49.25 56.15
CA MET A 1 -3.40 -49.89 57.29
C MET A 1 -4.83 -49.39 57.29
N THR A 2 -5.78 -50.34 57.27
CA THR A 2 -7.12 -50.27 57.90
C THR A 2 -7.93 -48.98 57.70
N ARG A 3 -9.16 -49.01 57.22
CA ARG A 3 -10.13 -50.08 56.99
C ARG A 3 -11.39 -49.35 56.50
N LYS A 4 -12.13 -49.98 55.59
CA LYS A 4 -13.60 -50.17 55.68
C LYS A 4 -14.48 -48.90 55.73
N THR A 5 -15.52 -48.76 54.94
CA THR A 5 -16.27 -49.66 54.05
C THR A 5 -17.42 -48.82 53.49
N THR A 6 -18.00 -49.30 52.39
CA THR A 6 -19.43 -49.17 52.02
C THR A 6 -19.94 -47.74 51.80
N GLN A 7 -20.41 -47.33 50.63
CA GLN A 7 -21.01 -48.03 49.51
C GLN A 7 -20.67 -47.29 48.21
N ASN A 8 -20.60 -48.07 47.14
CA ASN A 8 -20.07 -47.75 45.83
C ASN A 8 -20.75 -46.52 45.20
N PRO A 9 -19.99 -45.72 44.44
CA PRO A 9 -20.29 -44.34 44.15
C PRO A 9 -21.31 -44.19 43.04
N ASN A 10 -22.13 -43.16 43.23
CA ASN A 10 -22.87 -42.45 42.22
C ASN A 10 -21.98 -42.20 41.00
N LEU A 11 -22.19 -43.03 39.98
CA LEU A 11 -21.93 -42.72 38.58
C LEU A 11 -22.61 -41.39 38.26
N PRO A 12 -21.94 -40.56 37.45
CA PRO A 12 -22.58 -40.30 36.17
C PRO A 12 -21.59 -40.10 35.01
N ARG A 13 -22.14 -40.22 33.80
CA ARG A 13 -21.61 -39.74 32.50
C ARG A 13 -20.77 -40.73 31.67
N LEU A 14 -21.34 -41.91 31.43
CA LEU A 14 -21.33 -42.50 30.08
C LEU A 14 -22.81 -42.52 29.61
N LEU A 15 -23.21 -41.59 28.74
CA LEU A 15 -24.49 -41.66 28.02
C LEU A 15 -24.29 -42.58 26.80
N ILE A 16 -25.13 -43.54 26.38
CA ILE A 16 -26.46 -44.05 26.76
C ILE A 16 -27.55 -43.00 27.04
N PHE A 17 -28.11 -42.47 25.96
CA PHE A 17 -29.53 -42.52 25.52
C PHE A 17 -29.46 -42.36 23.99
N ALA A 18 -30.12 -43.11 23.11
CA ALA A 18 -31.00 -44.27 23.20
C ALA A 18 -31.12 -44.79 21.74
N PHE A 19 -30.84 -46.08 21.49
CA PHE A 19 -31.83 -47.17 21.46
C PHE A 19 -32.66 -47.19 20.17
N LEU A 20 -32.52 -48.23 19.35
CA LEU A 20 -33.53 -49.31 19.23
C LEU A 20 -33.24 -50.23 18.03
N ILE A 21 -33.00 -51.51 18.35
CA ILE A 21 -33.68 -52.70 17.81
C ILE A 21 -33.75 -52.83 16.28
N PHE A 22 -32.94 -53.75 15.72
CA PHE A 22 -33.25 -54.44 14.48
C PHE A 22 -33.65 -55.89 14.79
N PHE A 23 -34.94 -56.10 15.03
CA PHE A 23 -35.61 -57.34 14.63
C PHE A 23 -36.79 -56.95 13.76
N GLY A 24 -36.84 -57.59 12.60
CA GLY A 24 -37.56 -57.15 11.43
C GLY A 24 -39.03 -56.83 11.66
N THR A 25 -39.47 -55.80 10.96
CA THR A 25 -40.82 -55.79 10.41
C THR A 25 -40.71 -55.36 8.95
N SER A 26 -41.06 -56.30 8.08
CA SER A 26 -41.53 -56.02 6.73
C SER A 26 -42.57 -54.90 6.77
N ILE A 27 -42.31 -53.79 6.08
CA ILE A 27 -43.24 -52.66 5.89
C ILE A 27 -43.16 -52.26 4.39
N PRO A 28 -44.30 -51.90 3.76
CA PRO A 28 -44.68 -52.40 2.45
C PRO A 28 -44.41 -51.47 1.26
N ASP A 29 -44.42 -52.10 0.07
CA ASP A 29 -44.49 -51.56 -1.30
C ASP A 29 -45.29 -50.25 -1.43
N SER A 30 -44.62 -49.10 -1.38
CA SER A 30 -45.19 -47.85 -1.92
C SER A 30 -44.20 -46.94 -2.66
N GLU A 31 -42.95 -47.37 -2.87
CA GLU A 31 -41.93 -46.64 -3.66
C GLU A 31 -41.80 -47.12 -5.11
N ALA A 32 -42.88 -47.03 -5.90
CA ALA A 32 -42.79 -47.28 -7.34
C ALA A 32 -43.67 -46.29 -8.10
N ASN A 33 -43.10 -45.17 -8.56
CA ASN A 33 -43.73 -44.40 -9.65
C ASN A 33 -42.81 -43.56 -10.56
N ASP A 34 -41.49 -43.46 -10.31
CA ASP A 34 -40.58 -42.60 -11.12
C ASP A 34 -39.64 -43.34 -12.09
N SER A 35 -40.03 -44.52 -12.56
CA SER A 35 -39.21 -45.28 -13.52
C SER A 35 -39.45 -44.79 -14.97
N LEU A 36 -38.48 -44.09 -15.58
CA LEU A 36 -38.54 -43.63 -16.98
C LEU A 36 -37.88 -44.62 -17.95
N LYS A 37 -38.45 -44.77 -19.17
CA LYS A 37 -37.87 -45.53 -20.28
C LYS A 37 -37.42 -44.59 -21.41
N VAL A 38 -36.14 -44.64 -21.76
CA VAL A 38 -35.55 -43.82 -22.84
C VAL A 38 -35.30 -44.69 -24.07
N THR A 39 -35.77 -44.25 -25.24
CA THR A 39 -35.50 -44.93 -26.53
C THR A 39 -34.86 -43.93 -27.50
N VAL A 40 -33.76 -44.32 -28.15
CA VAL A 40 -33.02 -43.48 -29.11
C VAL A 40 -33.26 -43.99 -30.52
N ASN A 41 -33.72 -43.14 -31.43
CA ASN A 41 -34.04 -43.53 -32.81
C ASN A 41 -33.23 -42.69 -33.82
N ASN A 42 -32.65 -43.36 -34.83
CA ASN A 42 -31.94 -42.81 -36.00
C ASN A 42 -30.76 -41.85 -35.71
N PRO A 43 -29.63 -42.32 -35.16
CA PRO A 43 -28.37 -41.59 -35.28
C PRO A 43 -27.79 -41.83 -36.69
N VAL A 44 -27.82 -40.82 -37.56
CA VAL A 44 -27.07 -40.84 -38.84
C VAL A 44 -25.75 -40.11 -38.64
N ILE A 45 -24.66 -40.80 -38.93
CA ILE A 45 -23.29 -40.28 -38.87
C ILE A 45 -22.77 -40.21 -40.31
N ASP A 46 -22.93 -39.08 -41.01
CA ASP A 46 -21.94 -38.63 -42.01
C ASP A 46 -22.15 -37.21 -42.58
N GLY A 47 -21.05 -36.46 -42.72
CA GLY A 47 -20.59 -35.93 -44.01
C GLY A 47 -21.27 -34.74 -44.72
N SER A 48 -20.89 -33.52 -44.32
CA SER A 48 -20.92 -32.25 -45.09
C SER A 48 -22.27 -31.57 -45.36
N LEU A 49 -22.29 -30.24 -45.15
CA LEU A 49 -23.43 -29.37 -45.51
C LEU A 49 -22.95 -28.32 -46.52
N THR A 50 -23.73 -28.14 -47.60
CA THR A 50 -23.49 -27.11 -48.61
C THR A 50 -24.64 -26.10 -48.59
N ILE A 51 -24.34 -24.83 -48.33
CA ILE A 51 -25.33 -23.74 -48.42
C ILE A 51 -24.75 -22.61 -49.27
N ARG A 52 -25.50 -22.23 -50.32
CA ARG A 52 -25.12 -21.23 -51.33
C ARG A 52 -23.79 -21.51 -52.05
N GLY A 53 -23.58 -22.77 -52.43
CA GLY A 53 -22.45 -23.19 -53.27
C GLY A 53 -21.11 -23.31 -52.55
N VAL A 54 -21.09 -23.18 -51.22
CA VAL A 54 -19.91 -23.40 -50.39
C VAL A 54 -20.17 -24.62 -49.50
N THR A 55 -19.28 -25.61 -49.61
CA THR A 55 -19.32 -26.90 -48.89
C THR A 55 -18.35 -26.84 -47.71
N GLY A 56 -18.84 -27.12 -46.50
CA GLY A 56 -18.02 -27.21 -45.29
C GLY A 56 -18.17 -28.57 -44.60
N SER A 57 -17.04 -29.20 -44.29
CA SER A 57 -16.95 -30.44 -43.50
C SER A 57 -16.71 -30.10 -42.04
N PHE A 58 -17.56 -30.60 -41.14
CA PHE A 58 -17.36 -30.51 -39.69
C PHE A 58 -16.70 -31.80 -39.18
N PRO A 59 -15.73 -31.75 -38.24
CA PRO A 59 -15.05 -32.94 -37.72
C PRO A 59 -15.96 -33.88 -36.90
N THR A 60 -17.09 -33.43 -36.35
CA THR A 60 -18.07 -34.32 -35.68
C THR A 60 -19.45 -33.65 -35.62
N SER A 61 -20.50 -34.43 -35.90
CA SER A 61 -21.91 -34.04 -35.79
C SER A 61 -22.57 -34.85 -34.67
N LEU A 62 -23.35 -34.20 -33.80
CA LEU A 62 -24.32 -34.87 -32.93
C LEU A 62 -25.69 -34.24 -33.16
N LEU A 63 -26.55 -34.96 -33.86
CA LEU A 63 -28.00 -34.80 -33.83
C LEU A 63 -28.61 -36.20 -33.86
N SER A 64 -28.91 -36.75 -32.69
CA SER A 64 -29.83 -37.87 -32.54
C SER A 64 -31.04 -37.37 -31.74
N THR A 65 -32.23 -37.51 -32.29
CA THR A 65 -33.50 -37.20 -31.60
C THR A 65 -33.78 -38.28 -30.55
N ILE A 66 -33.68 -37.91 -29.28
CA ILE A 66 -34.10 -38.74 -28.14
C ILE A 66 -35.55 -38.37 -27.81
N SER A 67 -36.46 -39.34 -27.81
CA SER A 67 -37.82 -39.17 -27.29
C SER A 67 -37.94 -39.87 -25.94
N VAL A 68 -38.32 -39.11 -24.90
CA VAL A 68 -38.55 -39.63 -23.55
C VAL A 68 -40.05 -39.81 -23.33
N THR A 69 -40.44 -41.01 -22.91
CA THR A 69 -41.83 -41.33 -22.55
C THR A 69 -41.92 -41.84 -21.11
N ASP A 70 -43.03 -41.57 -20.44
CA ASP A 70 -43.31 -42.11 -19.10
C ASP A 70 -43.57 -43.64 -19.11
N SER A 71 -43.71 -44.24 -17.92
CA SER A 71 -44.00 -45.67 -17.74
C SER A 71 -45.34 -46.12 -18.33
N ALA A 72 -46.22 -45.18 -18.71
CA ALA A 72 -47.48 -45.42 -19.41
C ALA A 72 -47.40 -45.21 -20.94
N GLY A 73 -46.27 -44.71 -21.46
CA GLY A 73 -45.99 -44.54 -22.89
C GLY A 73 -46.29 -43.16 -23.48
N ASN A 74 -46.54 -42.13 -22.67
CA ASN A 74 -46.82 -40.76 -23.15
C ASN A 74 -45.54 -39.90 -23.28
N ALA A 75 -45.49 -38.99 -24.27
CA ALA A 75 -44.30 -38.18 -24.57
C ALA A 75 -44.18 -36.91 -23.70
N VAL A 76 -42.97 -36.60 -23.24
CA VAL A 76 -42.65 -35.43 -22.39
C VAL A 76 -41.95 -34.34 -23.21
N THR A 77 -42.46 -33.10 -23.21
CA THR A 77 -41.97 -31.97 -24.05
C THR A 77 -41.30 -30.86 -23.23
N GLY A 78 -40.10 -30.40 -23.65
CA GLY A 78 -39.39 -29.26 -23.03
C GLY A 78 -37.85 -29.22 -23.20
N LEU A 79 -37.28 -29.70 -24.30
CA LEU A 79 -35.82 -29.82 -24.48
C LEU A 79 -35.29 -28.87 -25.59
N ALA A 80 -34.79 -27.69 -25.22
CA ALA A 80 -33.77 -26.91 -25.97
C ALA A 80 -33.18 -25.77 -25.11
N ASP A 81 -31.87 -25.58 -25.18
CA ASP A 81 -30.97 -24.75 -24.34
C ASP A 81 -30.74 -23.32 -24.89
N THR A 82 -30.47 -22.33 -24.01
CA THR A 82 -29.65 -21.13 -24.33
C THR A 82 -28.92 -20.60 -23.08
N SER A 83 -27.76 -21.16 -22.74
CA SER A 83 -26.87 -20.66 -21.70
C SER A 83 -25.72 -19.81 -22.26
N LYS A 84 -25.98 -18.52 -22.49
CA LYS A 84 -25.01 -17.39 -22.38
C LYS A 84 -25.79 -16.08 -22.44
N TRP A 85 -25.76 -15.30 -21.35
CA TRP A 85 -26.34 -13.96 -21.34
C TRP A 85 -25.48 -13.06 -22.25
N LEU A 86 -26.04 -12.66 -23.39
CA LEU A 86 -25.49 -11.64 -24.29
C LEU A 86 -26.27 -10.34 -24.08
N ALA A 87 -25.57 -9.22 -23.95
CA ALA A 87 -26.17 -7.91 -23.76
C ALA A 87 -26.86 -7.44 -25.07
N PRO A 88 -27.86 -6.54 -25.00
CA PRO A 88 -28.66 -6.13 -26.17
C PRO A 88 -27.85 -5.58 -27.35
N ASP A 89 -26.68 -4.98 -27.08
CA ASP A 89 -25.80 -4.40 -28.09
C ASP A 89 -24.68 -5.35 -28.57
N ASP A 90 -24.59 -6.56 -28.00
CA ASP A 90 -23.67 -7.60 -28.47
C ASP A 90 -24.07 -8.09 -29.86
N PHE A 91 -23.09 -8.60 -30.61
CA PHE A 91 -23.32 -9.14 -31.95
C PHE A 91 -23.33 -10.66 -31.91
N ALA A 92 -24.34 -11.27 -32.53
CA ALA A 92 -24.32 -12.71 -32.80
C ALA A 92 -23.19 -13.05 -33.79
N LEU A 93 -22.77 -14.31 -33.84
CA LEU A 93 -21.71 -14.81 -34.75
C LEU A 93 -21.97 -14.55 -36.26
N ASN A 94 -23.18 -14.10 -36.62
CA ASN A 94 -23.55 -13.70 -37.98
C ASN A 94 -23.53 -12.16 -38.22
N GLY A 95 -23.04 -11.38 -37.26
CA GLY A 95 -22.83 -9.93 -37.37
C GLY A 95 -24.07 -9.05 -37.15
N ARG A 96 -25.19 -9.59 -36.64
CA ARG A 96 -26.37 -8.79 -36.23
C ARG A 96 -26.40 -8.56 -34.73
N GLN A 97 -26.89 -7.39 -34.31
CA GLN A 97 -27.03 -7.09 -32.88
C GLN A 97 -28.15 -7.94 -32.27
N ILE A 98 -27.91 -8.39 -31.05
CA ILE A 98 -28.80 -9.28 -30.30
C ILE A 98 -30.18 -8.62 -30.12
N LYS A 99 -30.28 -7.31 -29.90
CA LYS A 99 -31.56 -6.58 -29.84
C LYS A 99 -32.43 -6.69 -31.10
N ASP A 100 -31.82 -6.71 -32.29
CA ASP A 100 -32.55 -6.81 -33.57
C ASP A 100 -33.08 -8.23 -33.82
N ILE A 101 -32.57 -9.22 -33.08
CA ILE A 101 -33.01 -10.61 -33.08
C ILE A 101 -34.16 -10.80 -32.09
N TRP A 102 -34.16 -10.08 -30.97
CA TRP A 102 -35.21 -10.15 -29.93
C TRP A 102 -36.43 -9.29 -30.20
N GLN A 103 -36.31 -8.19 -30.95
CA GLN A 103 -37.42 -7.28 -31.27
C GLN A 103 -38.67 -7.98 -31.85
N PRO A 104 -38.55 -8.91 -32.82
CA PRO A 104 -39.73 -9.60 -33.39
C PRO A 104 -40.39 -10.59 -32.41
N MET A 105 -39.62 -11.18 -31.49
CA MET A 105 -40.13 -12.09 -30.44
C MET A 105 -40.91 -11.35 -29.36
N LEU A 106 -40.50 -10.11 -29.07
CA LEU A 106 -41.19 -9.20 -28.15
C LEU A 106 -42.48 -8.63 -28.79
N GLU A 107 -42.46 -8.34 -30.09
CA GLU A 107 -43.63 -7.94 -30.88
C GLU A 107 -44.65 -9.10 -30.96
N TYR A 108 -44.19 -10.34 -31.16
CA TYR A 108 -45.04 -11.54 -31.16
C TYR A 108 -45.78 -11.76 -29.82
N HIS A 109 -45.11 -11.55 -28.67
CA HIS A 109 -45.73 -11.68 -27.34
C HIS A 109 -46.68 -10.52 -26.99
N LYS A 110 -46.45 -9.32 -27.53
CA LYS A 110 -47.40 -8.19 -27.41
C LYS A 110 -48.65 -8.38 -28.27
N GLU A 111 -48.53 -9.09 -29.39
CA GLU A 111 -49.63 -9.37 -30.32
C GLU A 111 -50.46 -10.63 -29.96
N HIS A 112 -49.95 -11.49 -29.06
CA HIS A 112 -50.63 -12.72 -28.59
C HIS A 112 -50.72 -12.78 -27.05
N PRO A 113 -51.56 -11.95 -26.41
CA PRO A 113 -51.75 -11.90 -24.96
C PRO A 113 -52.42 -13.14 -24.34
N ASP A 114 -52.77 -14.14 -25.16
CA ASP A 114 -53.38 -15.40 -24.74
C ASP A 114 -52.36 -16.41 -24.15
N TYR A 115 -51.06 -16.08 -24.19
CA TYR A 115 -50.04 -16.81 -23.45
C TYR A 115 -50.04 -16.35 -21.98
N PRO A 116 -50.17 -17.25 -21.00
CA PRO A 116 -50.22 -16.87 -19.59
C PRO A 116 -48.90 -16.24 -19.13
N GLU A 117 -48.98 -15.17 -18.33
CA GLU A 117 -47.84 -14.71 -17.50
C GLU A 117 -47.45 -15.88 -16.58
N ASN A 118 -46.37 -16.57 -16.92
CA ASN A 118 -45.95 -17.77 -16.23
C ASN A 118 -45.48 -17.42 -14.80
N PRO A 119 -46.08 -17.99 -13.75
CA PRO A 119 -45.57 -17.85 -12.40
C PRO A 119 -44.32 -18.71 -12.23
N ASN A 120 -43.23 -18.03 -11.93
CA ASN A 120 -42.07 -18.56 -11.20
C ASN A 120 -41.34 -19.76 -11.84
N ILE A 121 -40.36 -19.45 -12.68
CA ILE A 121 -39.37 -20.39 -13.25
C ILE A 121 -38.55 -21.12 -12.16
N TYR A 122 -38.61 -20.67 -10.90
CA TYR A 122 -37.88 -21.25 -9.77
C TYR A 122 -38.41 -22.60 -9.26
N GLU A 123 -39.59 -23.07 -9.68
CA GLU A 123 -40.18 -24.32 -9.16
C GLU A 123 -40.09 -25.52 -10.13
N GLN A 124 -39.35 -25.43 -11.24
CA GLN A 124 -39.16 -26.58 -12.13
C GLN A 124 -37.93 -27.42 -11.74
N ILE A 125 -38.16 -28.67 -11.32
CA ILE A 125 -37.09 -29.67 -11.10
C ILE A 125 -36.54 -30.09 -12.48
N PRO A 126 -35.25 -29.88 -12.79
CA PRO A 126 -34.69 -30.21 -14.09
C PRO A 126 -34.54 -31.73 -14.27
N ALA A 127 -34.87 -32.25 -15.45
CA ALA A 127 -34.70 -33.67 -15.79
C ALA A 127 -33.20 -34.09 -15.93
N PRO A 128 -32.84 -35.39 -15.78
CA PRO A 128 -31.47 -35.86 -15.91
C PRO A 128 -30.90 -35.50 -17.30
N ARG A 129 -29.66 -35.02 -17.35
CA ARG A 129 -28.97 -34.70 -18.61
C ARG A 129 -27.76 -35.61 -18.79
N ILE A 130 -27.70 -36.31 -19.92
CA ILE A 130 -26.47 -36.94 -20.41
C ILE A 130 -25.61 -35.80 -20.95
N LEU A 131 -24.45 -35.58 -20.34
CA LEU A 131 -23.56 -34.48 -20.66
C LEU A 131 -22.61 -34.84 -21.79
N GLU A 132 -22.17 -36.10 -21.85
CA GLU A 132 -21.24 -36.57 -22.87
C GLU A 132 -21.25 -38.11 -22.97
N ILE A 133 -21.14 -38.64 -24.20
CA ILE A 133 -20.82 -40.05 -24.46
C ILE A 133 -19.54 -40.06 -25.28
N GLN A 134 -18.42 -40.42 -24.67
CA GLN A 134 -17.17 -40.63 -25.40
C GLN A 134 -17.03 -42.11 -25.76
N GLN A 135 -16.93 -42.39 -27.05
CA GLN A 135 -16.48 -43.68 -27.56
C GLN A 135 -14.96 -43.72 -27.45
N ASN A 136 -14.43 -44.53 -26.54
CA ASN A 136 -12.99 -44.64 -26.36
C ASN A 136 -12.50 -45.86 -27.14
N GLU A 137 -12.08 -45.65 -28.38
CA GLU A 137 -11.39 -46.68 -29.16
C GLU A 137 -9.88 -46.52 -28.89
N HIS A 138 -9.23 -47.58 -28.39
CA HIS A 138 -7.78 -47.67 -28.13
C HIS A 138 -7.22 -47.02 -26.84
N SER A 139 -7.85 -47.27 -25.69
CA SER A 139 -7.21 -47.04 -24.39
C SER A 139 -6.35 -48.24 -23.94
N SER A 140 -5.14 -48.00 -23.44
CA SER A 140 -4.33 -49.04 -22.78
C SER A 140 -5.09 -49.62 -21.58
N SER A 141 -5.12 -50.95 -21.46
CA SER A 141 -5.88 -51.68 -20.45
C SER A 141 -4.98 -52.51 -19.53
N SER A 142 -5.36 -52.61 -18.26
CA SER A 142 -4.73 -53.52 -17.28
C SER A 142 -5.71 -54.62 -16.89
N ALA A 143 -5.36 -55.88 -17.19
CA ALA A 143 -6.20 -57.04 -16.87
C ALA A 143 -5.49 -57.99 -15.90
N MET A 144 -6.08 -58.24 -14.72
CA MET A 144 -5.60 -59.25 -13.79
C MET A 144 -6.29 -60.58 -14.08
N MET A 145 -5.51 -61.60 -14.43
CA MET A 145 -6.01 -62.95 -14.71
C MET A 145 -5.91 -63.79 -13.44
N VAL A 146 -7.02 -64.32 -12.96
CA VAL A 146 -7.09 -65.12 -11.73
C VAL A 146 -7.50 -66.55 -12.10
N MET A 147 -6.60 -67.51 -11.94
CA MET A 147 -6.77 -68.87 -12.41
C MET A 147 -6.89 -69.86 -11.24
N ASP A 148 -8.03 -70.54 -11.18
CA ASP A 148 -8.25 -71.66 -10.27
C ASP A 148 -7.49 -72.90 -10.74
N MET A 149 -6.55 -73.35 -9.91
CA MET A 149 -5.74 -74.54 -10.12
C MET A 149 -6.07 -75.64 -9.09
N SER A 150 -7.26 -75.60 -8.50
CA SER A 150 -7.74 -76.61 -7.55
C SER A 150 -7.90 -77.99 -8.18
N TRP A 151 -8.05 -79.02 -7.34
CA TRP A 151 -8.15 -80.40 -7.82
C TRP A 151 -9.36 -80.65 -8.73
N SER A 152 -10.47 -79.95 -8.52
CA SER A 152 -11.69 -80.07 -9.34
C SER A 152 -11.49 -79.54 -10.77
N MET A 153 -10.58 -78.57 -10.95
CA MET A 153 -10.23 -78.02 -12.26
C MET A 153 -9.30 -78.92 -13.10
N ARG A 154 -8.84 -80.07 -12.58
CA ARG A 154 -7.82 -80.94 -13.24
C ARG A 154 -8.14 -81.32 -14.69
N LEU A 155 -9.42 -81.50 -15.04
CA LEU A 155 -9.83 -81.85 -16.40
C LEU A 155 -9.95 -80.63 -17.33
N ALA A 156 -10.00 -79.42 -16.79
CA ALA A 156 -10.17 -78.16 -17.53
C ALA A 156 -8.90 -77.30 -17.59
N ILE A 157 -7.89 -77.56 -16.75
CA ILE A 157 -6.68 -76.72 -16.63
C ILE A 157 -5.93 -76.52 -17.94
N ASP A 158 -5.76 -77.56 -18.77
CA ASP A 158 -5.07 -77.40 -20.06
C ASP A 158 -5.86 -76.49 -21.01
N SER A 159 -7.19 -76.54 -20.94
CA SER A 159 -8.07 -75.61 -21.64
C SER A 159 -7.92 -74.20 -21.08
N VAL A 160 -7.92 -74.00 -19.76
CA VAL A 160 -7.75 -72.68 -19.12
C VAL A 160 -6.39 -72.08 -19.49
N ARG A 161 -5.31 -72.87 -19.51
CA ARG A 161 -3.98 -72.37 -19.92
C ARG A 161 -3.96 -71.93 -21.36
N ALA A 162 -4.47 -72.74 -22.29
CA ALA A 162 -4.52 -72.38 -23.71
C ALA A 162 -5.34 -71.11 -23.92
N ALA A 163 -6.45 -71.01 -23.20
CA ALA A 163 -7.39 -69.92 -23.18
C ALA A 163 -6.76 -68.60 -22.65
N THR A 164 -6.12 -68.63 -21.48
CA THR A 164 -5.41 -67.47 -20.93
C THR A 164 -4.25 -67.02 -21.82
N LYS A 165 -3.56 -67.95 -22.50
CA LYS A 165 -2.50 -67.60 -23.47
C LYS A 165 -3.05 -66.82 -24.67
N LEU A 166 -4.21 -67.20 -25.20
CA LEU A 166 -4.86 -66.45 -26.29
C LEU A 166 -5.22 -65.03 -25.88
N PHE A 167 -5.62 -64.80 -24.62
CA PHE A 167 -5.83 -63.45 -24.11
C PHE A 167 -4.51 -62.67 -24.05
N VAL A 168 -3.42 -63.27 -23.55
CA VAL A 168 -2.08 -62.64 -23.55
C VAL A 168 -1.59 -62.31 -24.97
N ASP A 169 -1.89 -63.17 -25.96
CA ASP A 169 -1.61 -62.92 -27.36
C ASP A 169 -2.31 -61.66 -27.86
N SER A 170 -3.56 -61.45 -27.43
CA SER A 170 -4.38 -60.32 -27.85
C SER A 170 -3.88 -58.95 -27.34
N LEU A 171 -3.10 -58.90 -26.25
CA LEU A 171 -2.60 -57.65 -25.64
C LEU A 171 -1.79 -56.79 -26.63
N GLY A 172 -2.15 -55.51 -26.73
CA GLY A 172 -1.56 -54.51 -27.63
C GLY A 172 -0.41 -53.71 -27.00
N GLN A 173 0.11 -52.71 -27.71
CA GLN A 173 1.18 -51.85 -27.21
C GLN A 173 0.64 -50.92 -26.12
N GLY A 174 1.07 -51.15 -24.87
CA GLY A 174 0.63 -50.37 -23.70
C GLY A 174 -0.34 -51.11 -22.78
N ASP A 175 -0.92 -52.23 -23.23
CA ASP A 175 -1.68 -53.12 -22.37
C ASP A 175 -0.75 -53.83 -21.36
N ARG A 176 -1.22 -54.02 -20.14
CA ARG A 176 -0.51 -54.75 -19.09
C ARG A 176 -1.41 -55.86 -18.57
N ALA A 177 -0.81 -56.99 -18.19
CA ALA A 177 -1.56 -58.05 -17.55
C ALA A 177 -0.81 -58.61 -16.34
N GLY A 178 -1.58 -58.98 -15.32
CA GLY A 178 -1.12 -59.70 -14.14
C GLY A 178 -1.68 -61.12 -14.13
N LEU A 179 -1.05 -62.01 -13.35
CA LEU A 179 -1.51 -63.38 -13.19
C LEU A 179 -1.49 -63.78 -11.72
N ILE A 180 -2.61 -64.30 -11.22
CA ILE A 180 -2.73 -64.94 -9.91
C ILE A 180 -3.23 -66.36 -10.14
N GLN A 181 -2.50 -67.36 -9.64
CA GLN A 181 -2.93 -68.75 -9.60
C GLN A 181 -3.17 -69.16 -8.15
N PHE A 182 -4.20 -69.94 -7.88
CA PHE A 182 -4.50 -70.39 -6.51
C PHE A 182 -4.89 -71.87 -6.48
N HIS A 183 -4.48 -72.56 -5.42
CA HIS A 183 -4.79 -73.96 -5.15
C HIS A 183 -4.59 -74.28 -3.64
N GLY A 184 -5.65 -74.25 -2.83
CA GLY A 184 -5.59 -74.37 -1.37
C GLY A 184 -5.03 -73.15 -0.61
N ASP A 185 -4.05 -72.47 -1.19
CA ASP A 185 -3.57 -71.12 -0.83
C ASP A 185 -3.26 -70.35 -2.14
N ILE A 186 -2.89 -69.06 -2.05
CA ILE A 186 -2.46 -68.26 -3.22
C ILE A 186 -1.08 -68.73 -3.68
N GLY A 187 -0.99 -69.19 -4.93
CA GLY A 187 0.22 -69.76 -5.55
C GLY A 187 1.04 -68.72 -6.32
N THR A 188 1.10 -68.84 -7.65
CA THR A 188 1.90 -67.94 -8.49
C THR A 188 1.25 -66.56 -8.59
N VAL A 189 1.98 -65.50 -8.21
CA VAL A 189 1.57 -64.11 -8.41
C VAL A 189 2.60 -63.41 -9.32
N ILE A 190 2.14 -62.91 -10.46
CA ILE A 190 2.89 -62.04 -11.35
C ILE A 190 2.20 -60.67 -11.34
N ASN A 191 2.93 -59.66 -10.89
CA ASN A 191 2.50 -58.26 -11.00
C ASN A 191 2.28 -57.84 -12.46
N PHE A 192 1.48 -56.81 -12.68
CA PHE A 192 1.18 -56.29 -14.00
C PHE A 192 2.44 -56.01 -14.82
N THR A 193 2.54 -56.66 -15.98
CA THR A 193 3.67 -56.53 -16.91
C THR A 193 3.17 -56.55 -18.35
N ASN A 194 3.98 -56.00 -19.26
CA ASN A 194 3.79 -56.13 -20.71
C ASN A 194 4.70 -57.23 -21.33
N ASP A 195 5.50 -57.93 -20.51
CA ASP A 195 6.33 -59.04 -20.95
C ASP A 195 5.49 -60.32 -21.10
N LYS A 196 5.09 -60.61 -22.34
CA LYS A 196 4.30 -61.79 -22.69
C LYS A 196 5.01 -63.11 -22.35
N ASN A 197 6.34 -63.18 -22.48
CA ASN A 197 7.09 -64.41 -22.20
C ASN A 197 7.05 -64.74 -20.70
N ARG A 198 7.12 -63.73 -19.84
CA ARG A 198 6.97 -63.88 -18.39
C ARG A 198 5.58 -64.38 -18.02
N LEU A 199 4.53 -63.87 -18.68
CA LEU A 199 3.16 -64.33 -18.48
C LEU A 199 2.95 -65.77 -18.97
N TYR A 200 3.47 -66.16 -20.15
CA TYR A 200 3.40 -67.55 -20.61
C TYR A 200 4.07 -68.53 -19.65
N ALA A 201 5.27 -68.19 -19.15
CA ALA A 201 5.98 -69.01 -18.18
C ALA A 201 5.19 -69.18 -16.87
N GLY A 202 4.51 -68.12 -16.41
CA GLY A 202 3.60 -68.18 -15.26
C GLY A 202 2.39 -69.07 -15.49
N ILE A 203 1.76 -68.97 -16.66
CA ILE A 203 0.58 -69.77 -17.02
C ILE A 203 0.93 -71.27 -17.05
N ASP A 204 2.11 -71.65 -17.56
CA ASP A 204 2.54 -73.06 -17.65
C ASP A 204 3.04 -73.66 -16.33
N GLY A 205 3.45 -72.83 -15.36
CA GLY A 205 4.17 -73.27 -14.16
C GLY A 205 3.34 -73.97 -13.07
N GLY A 206 2.05 -73.66 -12.93
CA GLY A 206 1.21 -74.18 -11.84
C GLY A 206 0.71 -75.62 -12.07
N LYS A 207 0.67 -76.48 -11.05
CA LYS A 207 0.07 -77.83 -11.13
C LYS A 207 -1.26 -77.89 -10.35
N ALA A 208 -2.18 -78.74 -10.78
CA ALA A 208 -3.47 -78.92 -10.12
C ALA A 208 -3.32 -79.55 -8.72
N GLY A 209 -3.91 -78.97 -7.66
CA GLY A 209 -4.05 -79.65 -6.37
C GLY A 209 -4.33 -78.76 -5.17
N GLY A 210 -5.13 -79.22 -4.21
CA GLY A 210 -5.53 -78.41 -3.03
C GLY A 210 -6.96 -77.87 -3.15
N GLY A 211 -7.33 -77.02 -2.20
CA GLY A 211 -8.65 -76.39 -2.06
C GLY A 211 -8.89 -75.17 -2.96
N THR A 212 -9.97 -74.42 -2.71
CA THR A 212 -10.47 -73.34 -3.58
C THR A 212 -10.72 -72.05 -2.77
N PRO A 213 -9.68 -71.27 -2.40
CA PRO A 213 -9.83 -69.96 -1.76
C PRO A 213 -10.11 -68.86 -2.81
N LEU A 214 -11.29 -68.90 -3.42
CA LEU A 214 -11.70 -67.99 -4.49
C LEU A 214 -11.83 -66.54 -4.00
N ALA A 215 -12.44 -66.33 -2.83
CA ALA A 215 -12.65 -64.99 -2.29
C ALA A 215 -11.32 -64.29 -1.96
N ASP A 216 -10.37 -65.00 -1.36
CA ASP A 216 -9.04 -64.44 -1.04
C ASP A 216 -8.25 -64.10 -2.31
N ALA A 217 -8.31 -64.96 -3.34
CA ALA A 217 -7.64 -64.71 -4.62
C ALA A 217 -8.22 -63.48 -5.34
N LEU A 218 -9.56 -63.31 -5.33
CA LEU A 218 -10.23 -62.14 -5.89
C LEU A 218 -9.96 -60.87 -5.06
N GLY A 219 -9.94 -60.98 -3.73
CA GLY A 219 -9.58 -59.88 -2.83
C GLY A 219 -8.17 -59.35 -3.14
N LEU A 220 -7.18 -60.23 -3.26
CA LEU A 220 -5.83 -59.85 -3.66
C LEU A 220 -5.78 -59.26 -5.08
N ALA A 221 -6.52 -59.85 -6.03
CA ALA A 221 -6.60 -59.35 -7.40
C ALA A 221 -7.12 -57.89 -7.44
N ILE A 222 -8.13 -57.56 -6.63
CA ILE A 222 -8.65 -56.18 -6.48
C ILE A 222 -7.57 -55.26 -5.92
N GLN A 223 -6.88 -55.67 -4.85
CA GLN A 223 -5.81 -54.85 -4.23
C GLN A 223 -4.65 -54.57 -5.18
N MET A 224 -4.31 -55.51 -6.07
CA MET A 224 -3.27 -55.28 -7.07
C MET A 224 -3.80 -54.43 -8.23
N THR A 225 -5.04 -54.64 -8.65
CA THR A 225 -5.65 -53.96 -9.80
C THR A 225 -5.98 -52.50 -9.51
N LYS A 226 -6.33 -52.15 -8.26
CA LYS A 226 -6.61 -50.75 -7.86
C LYS A 226 -5.39 -49.83 -7.98
N GLU A 227 -4.18 -50.36 -7.91
CA GLU A 227 -2.92 -49.59 -7.96
C GLU A 227 -2.50 -49.27 -9.40
N GLU A 228 -3.14 -49.88 -10.40
CA GLU A 228 -2.84 -49.62 -11.80
C GLU A 228 -3.44 -48.27 -12.25
N THR A 229 -2.71 -47.57 -13.12
CA THR A 229 -3.03 -46.22 -13.61
C THR A 229 -3.64 -46.20 -15.01
N THR A 230 -3.84 -47.37 -15.63
CA THR A 230 -4.49 -47.46 -16.95
C THR A 230 -5.96 -47.04 -16.87
N ALA A 231 -6.46 -46.42 -17.94
CA ALA A 231 -7.84 -45.93 -18.00
C ALA A 231 -8.89 -47.04 -17.82
N ARG A 232 -8.57 -48.27 -18.25
CA ARG A 232 -9.40 -49.45 -18.03
C ARG A 232 -8.65 -50.50 -17.22
N ARG A 233 -9.31 -51.02 -16.19
CA ARG A 233 -8.76 -52.03 -15.26
C ARG A 233 -9.83 -53.09 -15.01
N VAL A 234 -9.52 -54.35 -15.23
CA VAL A 234 -10.49 -55.45 -15.12
C VAL A 234 -9.86 -56.67 -14.48
N ILE A 235 -10.70 -57.50 -13.87
CA ILE A 235 -10.29 -58.83 -13.38
C ILE A 235 -11.00 -59.89 -14.21
N ILE A 236 -10.26 -60.90 -14.66
CA ILE A 236 -10.81 -62.05 -15.39
C ILE A 236 -10.47 -63.29 -14.58
N ALA A 237 -11.49 -63.95 -14.03
CA ALA A 237 -11.31 -65.10 -13.15
C ALA A 237 -11.89 -66.38 -13.75
N TYR A 238 -11.15 -67.49 -13.62
CA TYR A 238 -11.52 -68.81 -14.12
C TYR A 238 -11.72 -69.76 -12.94
N THR A 239 -12.91 -70.34 -12.79
CA THR A 239 -13.22 -71.26 -11.67
C THR A 239 -14.48 -72.08 -11.96
N ASP A 240 -14.68 -73.16 -11.20
CA ASP A 240 -15.92 -73.94 -11.13
C ASP A 240 -16.89 -73.44 -10.03
N GLY A 241 -16.45 -72.47 -9.21
CA GLY A 241 -17.31 -71.55 -8.46
C GLY A 241 -17.63 -71.91 -7.01
N HIS A 242 -16.90 -72.83 -6.41
CA HIS A 242 -17.10 -73.17 -5.00
C HIS A 242 -15.97 -72.65 -4.10
N ASP A 243 -16.15 -71.46 -3.52
CA ASP A 243 -15.27 -70.98 -2.46
C ASP A 243 -15.39 -71.89 -1.22
N LYS A 244 -14.28 -72.47 -0.77
CA LYS A 244 -14.26 -73.45 0.34
C LYS A 244 -13.22 -73.15 1.41
N ASP A 245 -12.15 -72.44 1.05
CA ASP A 245 -10.94 -72.35 1.85
C ASP A 245 -10.48 -70.90 2.13
N SER A 246 -11.26 -69.90 1.69
CA SER A 246 -10.94 -68.48 1.95
C SER A 246 -11.04 -68.13 3.44
N LYS A 247 -10.12 -67.30 3.92
CA LYS A 247 -9.99 -66.93 5.35
C LYS A 247 -10.10 -65.43 5.60
N GLU A 248 -9.70 -64.61 4.65
CA GLU A 248 -9.58 -63.15 4.82
C GLU A 248 -10.75 -62.41 4.17
N TYR A 249 -11.19 -62.86 2.99
CA TYR A 249 -12.28 -62.28 2.23
C TYR A 249 -13.47 -63.25 2.14
N THR A 250 -14.65 -62.67 1.96
CA THR A 250 -15.89 -63.40 1.66
C THR A 250 -16.44 -62.87 0.33
N ILE A 251 -17.27 -63.65 -0.35
CA ILE A 251 -17.86 -63.22 -1.63
C ILE A 251 -18.55 -61.84 -1.55
N PRO A 252 -19.36 -61.51 -0.51
CA PRO A 252 -19.92 -60.16 -0.37
C PRO A 252 -18.86 -59.07 -0.22
N THR A 253 -17.81 -59.29 0.60
CA THR A 253 -16.77 -58.28 0.80
C THR A 253 -15.92 -58.05 -0.44
N VAL A 254 -15.76 -59.08 -1.29
CA VAL A 254 -15.14 -58.95 -2.62
C VAL A 254 -16.01 -58.08 -3.54
N ILE A 255 -17.33 -58.29 -3.56
CA ILE A 255 -18.26 -57.48 -4.36
C ILE A 255 -18.21 -56.01 -3.91
N ASP A 256 -18.29 -55.75 -2.61
CA ASP A 256 -18.25 -54.39 -2.07
C ASP A 256 -16.91 -53.70 -2.38
N SER A 257 -15.80 -54.44 -2.26
CA SER A 257 -14.47 -53.91 -2.59
C SER A 257 -14.33 -53.61 -4.08
N ALA A 258 -14.78 -54.52 -4.95
CA ALA A 258 -14.72 -54.34 -6.40
C ALA A 258 -15.56 -53.13 -6.85
N ARG A 259 -16.75 -52.95 -6.28
CA ARG A 259 -17.61 -51.77 -6.51
C ARG A 259 -16.94 -50.48 -6.05
N ALA A 260 -16.37 -50.48 -4.84
CA ALA A 260 -15.71 -49.30 -4.28
C ALA A 260 -14.56 -48.79 -5.15
N TYR A 261 -13.81 -49.69 -5.80
CA TYR A 261 -12.70 -49.32 -6.68
C TYR A 261 -13.09 -49.27 -8.17
N ASN A 262 -14.37 -49.48 -8.50
CA ASN A 262 -14.92 -49.55 -9.85
C ASN A 262 -14.16 -50.54 -10.78
N ILE A 263 -13.90 -51.74 -10.26
CA ILE A 263 -13.16 -52.81 -10.96
C ILE A 263 -14.13 -53.94 -11.31
N PRO A 264 -14.54 -54.09 -12.58
CA PRO A 264 -15.43 -55.16 -12.98
C PRO A 264 -14.72 -56.51 -13.00
N ILE A 265 -15.42 -57.54 -12.52
CA ILE A 265 -14.93 -58.91 -12.45
C ILE A 265 -15.68 -59.76 -13.47
N TYR A 266 -14.98 -60.24 -14.50
CA TYR A 266 -15.50 -61.19 -15.47
C TYR A 266 -15.24 -62.61 -14.98
N MET A 267 -16.32 -63.38 -14.81
CA MET A 267 -16.24 -64.74 -14.28
C MET A 267 -16.42 -65.74 -15.42
N ILE A 268 -15.46 -66.64 -15.58
CA ILE A 268 -15.49 -67.69 -16.61
C ILE A 268 -15.66 -69.05 -15.93
N GLY A 269 -16.87 -69.60 -16.05
CA GLY A 269 -17.25 -70.89 -15.49
C GLY A 269 -16.79 -72.05 -16.37
N LEU A 270 -16.02 -72.98 -15.81
CA LEU A 270 -15.46 -74.15 -16.52
C LEU A 270 -15.67 -75.44 -15.73
N GLY A 271 -16.31 -76.44 -16.32
CA GLY A 271 -16.57 -77.74 -15.68
C GLY A 271 -18.01 -78.23 -15.81
N ALA A 272 -18.29 -79.44 -15.33
CA ALA A 272 -19.63 -80.06 -15.39
C ALA A 272 -20.53 -79.73 -14.19
N GLU A 273 -19.94 -79.36 -13.04
CA GLU A 273 -20.66 -78.98 -11.81
C GLU A 273 -20.25 -77.56 -11.42
N ILE A 274 -20.88 -76.56 -12.05
CA ILE A 274 -20.57 -75.13 -11.83
C ILE A 274 -21.64 -74.52 -10.94
N HIS A 275 -21.23 -73.76 -9.91
CA HIS A 275 -22.12 -72.93 -9.10
C HIS A 275 -22.41 -71.59 -9.81
N ALA A 276 -23.15 -71.69 -10.90
CA ALA A 276 -23.41 -70.58 -11.82
C ALA A 276 -24.05 -69.37 -11.11
N ASP A 277 -24.94 -69.59 -10.14
CA ASP A 277 -25.64 -68.52 -9.43
C ASP A 277 -24.66 -67.59 -8.68
N THR A 278 -23.68 -68.16 -7.98
CA THR A 278 -22.67 -67.38 -7.22
C THR A 278 -21.74 -66.62 -8.16
N LEU A 279 -21.31 -67.25 -9.25
CA LEU A 279 -20.43 -66.62 -10.25
C LEU A 279 -21.15 -65.54 -11.05
N GLN A 280 -22.42 -65.76 -11.38
CA GLN A 280 -23.27 -64.80 -12.05
C GLN A 280 -23.54 -63.59 -11.17
N MET A 281 -23.81 -63.80 -9.88
CA MET A 281 -23.95 -62.72 -8.91
C MET A 281 -22.67 -61.89 -8.81
N LEU A 282 -21.49 -62.52 -8.64
CA LEU A 282 -20.19 -61.83 -8.58
C LEU A 282 -19.93 -60.96 -9.81
N ALA A 283 -20.16 -61.50 -11.00
CA ALA A 283 -19.92 -60.77 -12.24
C ALA A 283 -20.91 -59.61 -12.41
N THR A 284 -22.21 -59.89 -12.26
CA THR A 284 -23.28 -58.91 -12.48
C THR A 284 -23.20 -57.75 -11.49
N GLU A 285 -22.94 -58.04 -10.22
CA GLU A 285 -22.93 -57.04 -9.15
C GLU A 285 -21.68 -56.15 -9.16
N THR A 286 -20.61 -56.56 -9.87
CA THR A 286 -19.39 -55.77 -10.03
C THR A 286 -19.31 -55.07 -11.39
N GLY A 287 -20.31 -55.24 -12.27
CA GLY A 287 -20.34 -54.66 -13.62
C GLY A 287 -19.52 -55.45 -14.66
N GLY A 288 -19.15 -56.69 -14.36
CA GLY A 288 -18.60 -57.65 -15.30
C GLY A 288 -19.67 -58.60 -15.87
N GLU A 289 -19.22 -59.61 -16.63
CA GLU A 289 -20.13 -60.60 -17.23
C GLU A 289 -19.71 -62.02 -16.83
N TYR A 290 -20.70 -62.87 -16.53
CA TYR A 290 -20.48 -64.30 -16.34
C TYR A 290 -20.62 -65.02 -17.66
N LEU A 291 -19.57 -65.75 -18.04
CA LEU A 291 -19.49 -66.49 -19.29
C LEU A 291 -19.22 -67.96 -18.96
N GLN A 292 -20.08 -68.86 -19.45
CA GLN A 292 -19.89 -70.30 -19.28
C GLN A 292 -19.32 -70.90 -20.55
N SER A 293 -18.32 -71.77 -20.43
CA SER A 293 -17.75 -72.49 -21.56
C SER A 293 -17.88 -74.00 -21.39
N GLY A 294 -18.45 -74.66 -22.41
CA GLY A 294 -18.58 -76.11 -22.48
C GLY A 294 -17.52 -76.80 -23.34
N SER A 295 -16.74 -76.05 -24.13
CA SER A 295 -15.76 -76.60 -25.07
C SER A 295 -14.61 -75.63 -25.39
N ALA A 296 -13.51 -76.14 -25.94
CA ALA A 296 -12.37 -75.30 -26.36
C ALA A 296 -12.72 -74.30 -27.49
N ALA A 297 -13.76 -74.56 -28.29
CA ALA A 297 -14.23 -73.65 -29.35
C ALA A 297 -14.99 -72.45 -28.77
N ASP A 298 -15.75 -72.67 -27.69
CA ASP A 298 -16.50 -71.60 -27.00
C ASP A 298 -15.55 -70.61 -26.32
N MET A 299 -14.37 -71.07 -25.88
CA MET A 299 -13.34 -70.23 -25.28
C MET A 299 -12.84 -69.14 -26.24
N ALA A 300 -12.55 -69.48 -27.51
CA ALA A 300 -12.06 -68.50 -28.48
C ALA A 300 -13.09 -67.38 -28.73
N ALA A 301 -14.38 -67.70 -28.76
CA ALA A 301 -15.45 -66.72 -28.89
C ALA A 301 -15.60 -65.85 -27.64
N ILE A 302 -15.47 -66.46 -26.45
CA ILE A 302 -15.45 -65.74 -25.16
C ILE A 302 -14.31 -64.73 -25.12
N TYR A 303 -13.11 -65.09 -25.60
CA TYR A 303 -11.97 -64.16 -25.63
C TYR A 303 -12.09 -63.06 -26.64
N ALA A 304 -12.57 -63.36 -27.86
CA ALA A 304 -12.85 -62.32 -28.84
C ALA A 304 -13.79 -61.27 -28.24
N ARG A 305 -14.87 -61.74 -27.59
CA ARG A 305 -15.83 -60.88 -26.90
C ARG A 305 -15.21 -60.11 -25.73
N LEU A 306 -14.43 -60.74 -24.86
CA LEU A 306 -13.78 -60.04 -23.75
C LEU A 306 -12.77 -59.01 -24.24
N SER A 307 -11.98 -59.33 -25.27
CA SER A 307 -11.04 -58.38 -25.86
C SER A 307 -11.73 -57.18 -26.49
N GLU A 308 -12.90 -57.39 -27.10
CA GLU A 308 -13.74 -56.32 -27.67
C GLU A 308 -14.37 -55.47 -26.56
N VAL A 309 -14.98 -56.09 -25.54
CA VAL A 309 -15.65 -55.40 -24.42
C VAL A 309 -14.66 -54.63 -23.54
N ILE A 310 -13.43 -55.14 -23.36
CA ILE A 310 -12.40 -54.47 -22.56
C ILE A 310 -11.81 -53.28 -23.32
N ARG A 311 -11.72 -53.35 -24.66
CA ARG A 311 -11.12 -52.29 -25.50
C ARG A 311 -12.10 -51.22 -25.94
N ASN A 312 -13.34 -51.61 -26.20
CA ASN A 312 -14.38 -50.74 -26.72
C ASN A 312 -15.42 -50.52 -25.61
N TYR A 313 -15.30 -49.39 -24.94
CA TYR A 313 -16.26 -48.99 -23.91
C TYR A 313 -16.65 -47.53 -24.11
N TYR A 314 -17.86 -47.22 -23.67
CA TYR A 314 -18.38 -45.85 -23.65
C TYR A 314 -18.25 -45.29 -22.24
N VAL A 315 -17.75 -44.07 -22.11
CA VAL A 315 -17.82 -43.30 -20.87
C VAL A 315 -19.06 -42.43 -20.92
N LEU A 316 -20.01 -42.70 -20.03
CA LEU A 316 -21.23 -41.92 -19.87
C LEU A 316 -21.05 -40.92 -18.71
N ASN A 317 -20.96 -39.64 -19.05
CA ASN A 317 -21.03 -38.56 -18.06
C ASN A 317 -22.48 -38.07 -17.99
N TYR A 318 -23.10 -38.14 -16.82
CA TYR A 318 -24.48 -37.68 -16.63
C TYR A 318 -24.63 -36.89 -15.34
N SER A 319 -25.59 -35.96 -15.32
CA SER A 319 -25.98 -35.20 -14.13
C SER A 319 -27.30 -35.73 -13.57
N SER A 320 -27.33 -36.00 -12.26
CA SER A 320 -28.55 -36.39 -11.55
C SER A 320 -29.54 -35.21 -11.47
N PRO A 321 -30.86 -35.43 -11.67
CA PRO A 321 -31.89 -34.42 -11.49
C PRO A 321 -32.31 -34.23 -10.02
N ASP A 322 -32.00 -35.21 -9.16
CA ASP A 322 -32.24 -35.16 -7.72
C ASP A 322 -31.15 -34.29 -7.07
N PRO A 323 -31.48 -33.07 -6.58
CA PRO A 323 -30.51 -32.17 -5.98
C PRO A 323 -30.14 -32.56 -4.53
N PHE A 324 -30.78 -33.58 -3.96
CA PHE A 324 -30.67 -33.88 -2.54
C PHE A 324 -29.61 -34.97 -2.27
N TYR A 325 -28.57 -34.60 -1.53
CA TYR A 325 -27.68 -35.51 -0.82
C TYR A 325 -28.50 -36.24 0.26
N ASN A 326 -28.90 -37.50 0.06
CA ASN A 326 -29.94 -38.15 0.90
C ASN A 326 -29.58 -39.57 1.38
N ASN A 327 -28.29 -39.90 1.43
CA ASN A 327 -27.77 -41.13 2.05
C ASN A 327 -28.34 -42.39 1.39
N SER A 328 -28.52 -42.37 0.07
CA SER A 328 -29.13 -43.48 -0.64
C SER A 328 -28.36 -43.86 -1.90
N GLU A 329 -28.36 -45.15 -2.21
CA GLU A 329 -27.75 -45.65 -3.43
C GLU A 329 -28.60 -45.29 -4.65
N ARG A 330 -27.93 -45.09 -5.77
CA ARG A 330 -28.55 -44.89 -7.08
C ARG A 330 -28.05 -45.97 -8.02
N LEU A 331 -28.99 -46.59 -8.72
CA LEU A 331 -28.72 -47.53 -9.80
C LEU A 331 -28.81 -46.80 -11.13
N ILE A 332 -27.75 -46.89 -11.92
CA ILE A 332 -27.70 -46.44 -13.31
C ILE A 332 -27.72 -47.71 -14.15
N ASP A 333 -28.85 -48.01 -14.76
CA ASP A 333 -29.04 -49.15 -15.66
C ASP A 333 -29.10 -48.64 -17.11
N VAL A 334 -28.07 -48.94 -17.90
CA VAL A 334 -27.91 -48.50 -19.27
C VAL A 334 -28.15 -49.67 -20.21
N ASN A 335 -29.20 -49.57 -21.03
CA ASN A 335 -29.50 -50.51 -22.11
C ASN A 335 -29.32 -49.83 -23.47
N VAL A 336 -28.44 -50.37 -24.29
CA VAL A 336 -28.17 -49.90 -25.66
C VAL A 336 -28.68 -50.96 -26.64
N ASN A 337 -29.44 -50.54 -27.65
CA ASN A 337 -29.90 -51.43 -28.70
C ASN A 337 -29.61 -50.80 -30.07
N ASP A 338 -28.66 -51.36 -30.81
CA ASP A 338 -28.26 -50.90 -32.14
C ASP A 338 -28.21 -52.09 -33.10
N ASN A 339 -29.04 -52.06 -34.15
CA ASN A 339 -29.07 -53.06 -35.23
C ASN A 339 -28.98 -54.53 -34.76
N ASN A 340 -29.91 -54.97 -33.88
CA ASN A 340 -29.96 -56.31 -33.26
C ASN A 340 -28.79 -56.66 -32.31
N ARG A 341 -27.96 -55.68 -31.92
CA ARG A 341 -26.96 -55.83 -30.85
C ARG A 341 -27.45 -55.11 -29.60
N THR A 342 -27.57 -55.85 -28.51
CA THR A 342 -27.98 -55.33 -27.21
C THR A 342 -26.78 -55.26 -26.28
N GLY A 343 -26.49 -54.09 -25.74
CA GLY A 343 -25.51 -53.86 -24.68
C GLY A 343 -26.21 -53.47 -23.39
N HIS A 344 -25.77 -54.02 -22.26
CA HIS A 344 -26.29 -53.68 -20.93
C HIS A 344 -25.12 -53.36 -20.01
N GLY A 345 -25.24 -52.27 -19.25
CA GLY A 345 -24.25 -51.87 -18.26
C GLY A 345 -24.94 -51.30 -17.04
N MET A 346 -24.56 -51.77 -15.85
CA MET A 346 -25.07 -51.25 -14.59
C MET A 346 -23.94 -50.58 -13.80
N GLY A 347 -24.19 -49.36 -13.35
CA GLY A 347 -23.35 -48.63 -12.41
C GLY A 347 -24.15 -48.30 -11.16
N ARG A 348 -23.51 -48.30 -9.99
CA ARG A 348 -24.09 -47.76 -8.77
C ARG A 348 -23.19 -46.68 -8.24
N TYR A 349 -23.79 -45.65 -7.68
CA TYR A 349 -23.06 -44.70 -6.86
C TYR A 349 -23.91 -44.40 -5.64
N PHE A 350 -23.24 -44.30 -4.50
CA PHE A 350 -23.87 -43.85 -3.28
C PHE A 350 -23.95 -42.32 -3.34
N VAL A 351 -25.15 -41.77 -3.22
CA VAL A 351 -25.32 -40.35 -2.96
C VAL A 351 -25.13 -40.18 -1.45
N PRO A 352 -23.96 -39.71 -0.96
CA PRO A 352 -23.80 -39.48 0.46
C PRO A 352 -24.91 -38.53 0.92
N GLY A 353 -25.48 -38.80 2.08
CA GLY A 353 -26.38 -37.87 2.77
C GLY A 353 -25.65 -36.57 3.05
N PRO A 354 -26.38 -35.49 3.37
CA PRO A 354 -25.69 -34.27 3.72
C PRO A 354 -24.89 -34.62 4.97
N ALA A 355 -23.56 -34.64 4.88
CA ALA A 355 -22.79 -34.53 6.11
C ALA A 355 -23.28 -33.24 6.78
N ALA A 356 -23.45 -33.27 8.09
CA ALA A 356 -24.22 -32.27 8.81
C ALA A 356 -23.89 -30.84 8.33
N THR A 357 -24.93 -30.06 8.03
CA THR A 357 -24.77 -28.62 7.83
C THR A 357 -24.43 -28.02 9.19
N ASP A 358 -23.61 -27.00 9.27
CA ASP A 358 -23.32 -26.31 10.53
C ASP A 358 -23.58 -24.83 10.29
N PHE A 359 -24.66 -24.31 10.87
CA PHE A 359 -24.99 -22.90 10.75
C PHE A 359 -24.61 -22.16 12.03
N ALA A 360 -23.76 -21.15 11.87
CA ALA A 360 -23.60 -20.15 12.90
C ALA A 360 -24.47 -18.95 12.58
N ILE A 361 -25.15 -18.43 13.61
CA ILE A 361 -25.74 -17.10 13.58
C ILE A 361 -24.97 -16.20 14.54
N SER A 362 -24.68 -14.98 14.10
CA SER A 362 -24.27 -13.90 14.98
C SER A 362 -25.30 -12.79 14.91
N LEU A 363 -25.49 -12.11 16.04
CA LEU A 363 -26.38 -10.98 16.17
C LEU A 363 -25.62 -9.89 16.92
N THR A 364 -25.38 -8.78 16.25
CA THR A 364 -24.84 -7.58 16.87
C THR A 364 -25.88 -6.49 16.84
N SER A 365 -26.03 -5.78 17.94
CA SER A 365 -26.73 -4.49 17.95
C SER A 365 -25.73 -3.36 17.71
N ALA A 366 -26.22 -2.26 17.20
CA ALA A 366 -25.55 -0.99 17.06
C ALA A 366 -26.54 0.09 17.46
N THR A 367 -26.06 1.04 18.25
CA THR A 367 -26.81 2.20 18.71
C THR A 367 -25.91 3.41 18.56
N SER A 368 -26.49 4.60 18.57
CA SER A 368 -25.72 5.85 18.61
C SER A 368 -24.83 5.96 19.85
N ASP A 369 -25.18 5.25 20.93
CA ASP A 369 -24.57 5.43 22.24
C ASP A 369 -24.16 4.11 22.90
N THR A 370 -23.29 4.18 23.91
CA THR A 370 -22.86 3.02 24.71
C THR A 370 -22.87 3.34 26.21
N ALA A 371 -23.00 2.31 27.05
CA ALA A 371 -23.04 2.41 28.51
C ALA A 371 -21.98 1.50 29.14
N GLN A 372 -21.34 1.97 30.23
CA GLN A 372 -20.39 1.16 31.01
C GLN A 372 -21.06 0.65 32.28
N GLU A 373 -21.06 -0.67 32.50
CA GLU A 373 -21.53 -1.28 33.74
C GLU A 373 -20.60 -2.43 34.15
N GLY A 374 -20.07 -2.39 35.39
CA GLY A 374 -19.17 -3.43 35.89
C GLY A 374 -17.85 -3.61 35.12
N GLY A 375 -17.42 -2.59 34.36
CA GLY A 375 -16.23 -2.66 33.50
C GLY A 375 -16.48 -3.28 32.12
N GLN A 376 -17.73 -3.56 31.77
CA GLN A 376 -18.15 -4.01 30.43
C GLN A 376 -18.91 -2.89 29.71
N THR A 377 -18.66 -2.77 28.40
CA THR A 377 -19.34 -1.82 27.51
C THR A 377 -20.55 -2.47 26.87
N PHE A 378 -21.70 -1.79 26.93
CA PHE A 378 -22.96 -2.21 26.33
C PHE A 378 -23.43 -1.16 25.33
N ASN A 379 -24.12 -1.58 24.27
CA ASN A 379 -24.88 -0.64 23.43
C ASN A 379 -26.01 -0.02 24.25
N ALA A 380 -26.20 1.29 24.14
CA ALA A 380 -27.17 2.04 24.92
C ALA A 380 -28.21 2.70 24.02
N ALA A 381 -29.46 2.72 24.48
CA ALA A 381 -30.56 3.34 23.75
C ALA A 381 -31.45 4.18 24.68
N TYR A 382 -32.06 5.20 24.11
CA TYR A 382 -32.96 6.14 24.79
C TYR A 382 -34.34 6.10 24.16
N LYS A 383 -35.31 6.77 24.77
CA LYS A 383 -36.63 6.96 24.15
C LYS A 383 -36.49 7.50 22.73
N ASP A 384 -37.25 6.92 21.80
CA ASP A 384 -37.31 7.32 20.39
C ASP A 384 -36.02 7.12 19.58
N SER A 385 -34.93 6.65 20.21
CA SER A 385 -33.70 6.28 19.51
C SER A 385 -33.90 5.02 18.67
N THR A 386 -33.09 4.87 17.62
CA THR A 386 -33.08 3.69 16.75
C THR A 386 -31.97 2.75 17.19
N ILE A 387 -32.29 1.46 17.22
CA ILE A 387 -31.36 0.36 17.40
C ILE A 387 -31.27 -0.38 16.08
N ASP A 388 -30.06 -0.46 15.53
CA ASP A 388 -29.77 -1.24 14.34
C ASP A 388 -29.21 -2.60 14.74
N TYR A 389 -29.75 -3.67 14.18
CA TYR A 389 -29.30 -5.02 14.38
C TYR A 389 -28.71 -5.55 13.09
N THR A 390 -27.54 -6.17 13.17
CA THR A 390 -26.92 -6.92 12.09
C THR A 390 -26.95 -8.39 12.46
N ILE A 391 -27.63 -9.19 11.65
CA ILE A 391 -27.68 -10.64 11.77
C ILE A 391 -26.84 -11.21 10.65
N ILE A 392 -25.84 -12.02 11.00
CA ILE A 392 -25.00 -12.73 10.03
C ILE A 392 -25.26 -14.21 10.21
N VAL A 393 -25.73 -14.85 9.15
CA VAL A 393 -25.88 -16.30 9.09
C VAL A 393 -24.81 -16.85 8.17
N PHE A 394 -24.07 -17.84 8.63
CA PHE A 394 -22.98 -18.44 7.88
C PHE A 394 -23.01 -19.95 7.98
N ASN A 395 -22.81 -20.60 6.84
CA ASN A 395 -22.71 -22.06 6.76
C ASN A 395 -21.23 -22.49 6.93
N HIS A 396 -20.86 -22.86 8.17
CA HIS A 396 -19.57 -23.46 8.52
C HIS A 396 -19.46 -24.91 8.08
N GLY A 397 -20.58 -25.55 7.77
CA GLY A 397 -20.62 -26.94 7.35
C GLY A 397 -19.99 -27.12 5.98
N PRO A 398 -19.40 -28.30 5.69
CA PRO A 398 -18.80 -28.57 4.39
C PRO A 398 -19.84 -28.73 3.26
N ASN A 399 -21.13 -28.64 3.57
CA ASN A 399 -22.22 -28.96 2.64
C ASN A 399 -23.26 -27.84 2.49
N PRO A 400 -23.87 -27.68 1.29
CA PRO A 400 -24.94 -26.72 1.07
C PRO A 400 -26.22 -27.11 1.81
N SER A 401 -27.03 -26.12 2.21
CA SER A 401 -28.36 -26.31 2.81
C SER A 401 -29.44 -25.60 1.99
N ILE A 402 -30.69 -25.98 2.23
CA ILE A 402 -31.88 -25.46 1.56
C ILE A 402 -32.96 -25.14 2.60
N ASN A 403 -33.84 -24.19 2.29
CA ASN A 403 -34.93 -23.75 3.17
C ASN A 403 -34.45 -23.32 4.57
N VAL A 404 -33.32 -22.60 4.63
CA VAL A 404 -32.80 -22.05 5.89
C VAL A 404 -33.76 -20.98 6.40
N ARG A 405 -34.25 -21.11 7.63
CA ARG A 405 -35.16 -20.16 8.27
C ARG A 405 -34.40 -19.35 9.30
N VAL A 406 -34.43 -18.03 9.16
CA VAL A 406 -33.84 -17.10 10.14
C VAL A 406 -34.97 -16.36 10.82
N THR A 407 -34.95 -16.30 12.15
CA THR A 407 -35.90 -15.52 12.94
C THR A 407 -35.16 -14.47 13.75
N HIS A 408 -35.77 -13.31 13.95
CA HIS A 408 -35.25 -12.25 14.81
C HIS A 408 -36.37 -11.67 15.65
N LYS A 409 -36.26 -11.85 16.96
CA LYS A 409 -37.18 -11.32 17.95
C LYS A 409 -36.61 -10.01 18.48
N LEU A 410 -37.31 -8.93 18.13
CA LEU A 410 -36.99 -7.61 18.64
C LEU A 410 -37.45 -7.46 20.09
N PRO A 411 -36.76 -6.64 20.91
CA PRO A 411 -37.20 -6.38 22.28
C PRO A 411 -38.62 -5.80 22.30
N VAL A 412 -39.42 -6.16 23.31
CA VAL A 412 -40.82 -5.73 23.47
C VAL A 412 -40.93 -4.21 23.59
N GLU A 413 -39.87 -3.57 24.05
CA GLU A 413 -39.70 -2.15 24.25
C GLU A 413 -39.41 -1.40 22.93
N THR A 414 -39.22 -2.12 21.82
CA THR A 414 -39.02 -1.55 20.49
C THR A 414 -40.23 -1.70 19.59
N GLU A 415 -40.22 -0.96 18.48
CA GLU A 415 -41.06 -1.16 17.31
C GLU A 415 -40.18 -1.31 16.07
N PHE A 416 -40.50 -2.28 15.22
CA PHE A 416 -39.79 -2.48 13.96
C PHE A 416 -39.93 -1.26 13.03
N ILE A 417 -38.82 -0.83 12.42
CA ILE A 417 -38.79 0.26 11.43
C ILE A 417 -38.66 -0.31 10.03
N ALA A 418 -37.55 -0.99 9.75
CA ALA A 418 -37.18 -1.43 8.41
C ALA A 418 -36.18 -2.59 8.45
N THR A 419 -36.08 -3.32 7.34
CA THR A 419 -35.00 -4.26 7.11
C THR A 419 -34.55 -4.22 5.65
N ASN A 420 -33.29 -4.59 5.38
CA ASN A 420 -32.73 -4.64 4.03
C ASN A 420 -33.26 -5.80 3.18
N LYS A 421 -33.94 -6.80 3.77
CA LYS A 421 -34.45 -7.98 3.07
C LYS A 421 -35.94 -8.20 3.37
N PRO A 422 -36.78 -8.51 2.36
CA PRO A 422 -38.20 -8.78 2.58
C PRO A 422 -38.40 -9.83 3.68
N THR A 423 -39.28 -9.54 4.63
CA THR A 423 -39.53 -10.38 5.81
C THR A 423 -41.02 -10.62 6.01
N GLU A 424 -41.35 -11.81 6.52
CA GLU A 424 -42.66 -12.08 7.11
C GLU A 424 -42.63 -11.57 8.56
N THR A 425 -43.46 -10.58 8.90
CA THR A 425 -43.57 -10.05 10.27
C THR A 425 -44.79 -10.65 10.97
N ASN A 426 -44.61 -11.17 12.19
CA ASN A 426 -45.71 -11.65 13.04
C ASN A 426 -46.11 -10.61 14.10
N GLU A 427 -47.31 -10.77 14.71
CA GLU A 427 -47.88 -9.87 15.74
C GLU A 427 -47.02 -9.70 17.01
N ASN A 428 -45.97 -10.51 17.19
CA ASN A 428 -45.10 -10.52 18.38
C ASN A 428 -43.73 -9.83 18.17
N ASN A 429 -43.60 -8.89 17.23
CA ASN A 429 -42.33 -8.19 16.95
C ASN A 429 -41.20 -9.15 16.54
N THR A 430 -41.55 -10.24 15.86
CA THR A 430 -40.62 -11.25 15.34
C THR A 430 -40.60 -11.20 13.82
N LEU A 431 -39.40 -11.06 13.25
CA LEU A 431 -39.12 -11.05 11.82
C LEU A 431 -38.69 -12.46 11.39
N ILE A 432 -39.16 -12.90 10.23
CA ILE A 432 -38.87 -14.23 9.69
C ILE A 432 -38.38 -14.10 8.24
N TRP A 433 -37.27 -14.75 7.92
CA TRP A 433 -36.74 -14.88 6.56
C TRP A 433 -36.61 -16.36 6.18
N ARG A 434 -36.89 -16.66 4.91
CA ARG A 434 -36.71 -17.99 4.31
C ARG A 434 -35.69 -17.88 3.18
N ILE A 435 -34.57 -18.57 3.33
CA ILE A 435 -33.48 -18.57 2.36
C ILE A 435 -33.57 -19.87 1.57
N PRO A 436 -33.77 -19.82 0.23
CA PRO A 436 -33.94 -21.01 -0.60
C PRO A 436 -32.77 -21.98 -0.50
N GLY A 437 -31.54 -21.48 -0.40
CA GLY A 437 -30.35 -22.27 -0.07
C GLY A 437 -29.09 -21.44 0.21
N MET A 438 -28.12 -22.09 0.84
CA MET A 438 -26.80 -21.52 1.21
C MET A 438 -25.71 -22.59 0.97
N LEU A 439 -24.71 -22.27 0.16
CA LEU A 439 -23.52 -23.09 -0.11
C LEU A 439 -22.55 -23.11 1.10
N PRO A 440 -21.58 -24.04 1.16
CA PRO A 440 -20.50 -24.00 2.14
C PRO A 440 -19.73 -22.68 2.02
N GLY A 441 -19.57 -21.96 3.12
CA GLY A 441 -18.93 -20.65 3.10
C GLY A 441 -19.85 -19.48 2.71
N ASP A 442 -21.13 -19.72 2.41
CA ASP A 442 -22.06 -18.62 2.12
C ASP A 442 -22.40 -17.82 3.38
N ILE A 443 -22.37 -16.50 3.24
CA ILE A 443 -22.75 -15.53 4.28
C ILE A 443 -24.03 -14.81 3.85
N GLN A 444 -25.01 -14.75 4.74
CA GLN A 444 -26.24 -13.98 4.57
C GLN A 444 -26.35 -12.92 5.67
N ILE A 445 -26.44 -11.66 5.26
CA ILE A 445 -26.51 -10.51 6.17
C ILE A 445 -27.91 -9.91 6.15
N PHE A 446 -28.49 -9.67 7.33
CA PHE A 446 -29.76 -8.97 7.52
C PHE A 446 -29.54 -7.76 8.42
N ASN A 447 -29.89 -6.58 7.93
CA ASN A 447 -29.87 -5.34 8.68
C ASN A 447 -31.30 -5.01 9.07
N VAL A 448 -31.55 -4.79 10.36
CA VAL A 448 -32.87 -4.55 10.93
C VAL A 448 -32.81 -3.32 11.82
N SER A 449 -33.61 -2.31 11.53
CA SER A 449 -33.73 -1.11 12.36
C SER A 449 -35.00 -1.19 13.21
N ALA A 450 -34.91 -0.91 14.50
CA ALA A 450 -36.03 -0.87 15.43
C ALA A 450 -35.97 0.38 16.32
N ARG A 451 -37.09 1.09 16.50
CA ARG A 451 -37.17 2.29 17.34
C ARG A 451 -37.55 1.92 18.76
N VAL A 452 -36.90 2.51 19.77
CA VAL A 452 -37.31 2.40 21.18
C VAL A 452 -38.61 3.16 21.39
N ARG A 453 -39.61 2.51 22.00
CA ARG A 453 -40.94 3.09 22.18
C ARG A 453 -40.93 4.35 23.05
N SER A 454 -41.63 5.38 22.59
CA SER A 454 -41.74 6.68 23.28
C SER A 454 -42.42 6.63 24.65
N ASN A 455 -43.17 5.56 24.97
CA ASN A 455 -44.02 5.45 26.16
C ASN A 455 -43.38 4.67 27.32
N LEU A 456 -42.09 4.36 27.25
CA LEU A 456 -41.37 3.69 28.32
C LEU A 456 -41.21 4.60 29.55
N ALA A 457 -41.29 4.02 30.75
CA ALA A 457 -41.01 4.74 31.99
C ALA A 457 -39.53 5.20 32.02
N ASN A 458 -39.23 6.27 32.78
CA ASN A 458 -37.85 6.70 32.98
C ASN A 458 -37.14 5.71 33.92
N GLY A 459 -35.97 5.20 33.55
CA GLY A 459 -35.20 4.22 34.32
C GLY A 459 -34.32 3.34 33.41
N THR A 460 -33.45 2.53 34.03
CA THR A 460 -32.55 1.61 33.31
C THR A 460 -33.23 0.26 33.09
N LYS A 461 -33.12 -0.31 31.88
CA LYS A 461 -33.65 -1.64 31.55
C LYS A 461 -32.81 -2.33 30.48
N ASP A 462 -32.56 -3.63 30.63
CA ASP A 462 -31.93 -4.44 29.59
C ASP A 462 -32.96 -4.86 28.53
N MET A 463 -32.69 -4.51 27.27
CA MET A 463 -33.51 -4.85 26.11
C MET A 463 -32.84 -5.98 25.34
N LEU A 464 -33.33 -7.20 25.56
CA LEU A 464 -32.80 -8.41 24.93
C LEU A 464 -33.40 -8.61 23.54
N SER A 465 -32.53 -8.79 22.56
CA SER A 465 -32.89 -9.23 21.21
C SER A 465 -32.28 -10.60 20.93
N GLU A 466 -33.05 -11.46 20.27
CA GLU A 466 -32.71 -12.86 20.03
C GLU A 466 -32.86 -13.15 18.53
N ALA A 467 -31.87 -13.78 17.91
CA ALA A 467 -31.96 -14.29 16.55
C ALA A 467 -31.65 -15.79 16.55
N GLU A 468 -32.38 -16.54 15.73
CA GLU A 468 -32.24 -17.98 15.58
C GLU A 468 -32.12 -18.35 14.11
N VAL A 469 -31.21 -19.26 13.79
CA VAL A 469 -31.13 -19.93 12.48
C VAL A 469 -31.57 -21.38 12.63
N PHE A 470 -32.48 -21.80 11.76
CA PHE A 470 -32.95 -23.16 11.66
C PHE A 470 -32.65 -23.72 10.27
N ALA A 471 -31.90 -24.81 10.23
CA ALA A 471 -31.65 -25.62 9.03
C ALA A 471 -31.89 -27.10 9.35
N VAL A 472 -32.30 -27.87 8.34
CA VAL A 472 -32.49 -29.32 8.48
C VAL A 472 -31.12 -29.99 8.58
N ASN A 473 -30.92 -30.87 9.56
CA ASN A 473 -29.67 -31.61 9.82
C ASN A 473 -28.47 -30.73 10.24
N ASP A 474 -28.71 -29.74 11.09
CA ASP A 474 -27.64 -28.98 11.74
C ASP A 474 -26.87 -29.83 12.77
N SER A 475 -25.54 -29.98 12.61
CA SER A 475 -24.70 -30.75 13.53
C SER A 475 -24.57 -30.16 14.92
N THR A 476 -24.82 -28.86 15.07
CA THR A 476 -24.33 -28.07 16.20
C THR A 476 -25.43 -27.12 16.69
N ALA A 477 -26.35 -27.60 17.53
CA ALA A 477 -27.43 -26.75 18.04
C ALA A 477 -26.97 -25.56 18.93
N THR A 478 -25.68 -25.43 19.25
CA THR A 478 -25.14 -24.43 20.19
C THR A 478 -24.84 -23.06 19.57
N ASN A 479 -24.62 -22.97 18.25
CA ASN A 479 -24.34 -21.73 17.51
C ASN A 479 -25.55 -21.24 16.69
N ASN A 480 -26.71 -21.85 16.91
CA ASN A 480 -27.94 -21.56 16.17
C ASN A 480 -28.75 -20.40 16.75
N ASN A 481 -28.34 -19.91 17.92
CA ASN A 481 -28.98 -18.79 18.59
C ASN A 481 -27.92 -17.73 18.92
N ALA A 482 -28.23 -16.48 18.60
CA ALA A 482 -27.44 -15.34 19.00
C ALA A 482 -28.34 -14.33 19.72
N THR A 483 -27.81 -13.77 20.81
CA THR A 483 -28.51 -12.75 21.58
C THR A 483 -27.66 -11.51 21.70
N THR A 484 -28.28 -10.34 21.67
CA THR A 484 -27.61 -9.08 21.99
C THR A 484 -28.50 -8.29 22.94
N THR A 485 -27.87 -7.58 23.87
CA THR A 485 -28.56 -6.77 24.86
C THR A 485 -28.21 -5.32 24.65
N VAL A 486 -29.23 -4.47 24.51
CA VAL A 486 -29.09 -3.01 24.52
C VAL A 486 -29.59 -2.48 25.85
N LYS A 487 -28.81 -1.62 26.50
CA LYS A 487 -29.20 -0.97 27.76
C LYS A 487 -30.05 0.25 27.46
N TYR A 488 -31.32 0.18 27.82
CA TYR A 488 -32.17 1.36 27.87
C TYR A 488 -31.80 2.22 29.08
N LEU A 489 -31.51 3.50 28.86
CA LEU A 489 -31.06 4.44 29.89
C LEU A 489 -32.09 5.53 30.21
N GLY A 490 -33.31 5.45 29.66
CA GLY A 490 -34.32 6.49 29.85
C GLY A 490 -34.29 7.54 28.74
N SER A 491 -33.99 8.80 29.09
CA SER A 491 -34.01 9.95 28.16
C SER A 491 -32.59 10.35 27.74
N TYR A 492 -32.43 10.94 26.55
CA TYR A 492 -31.15 11.25 25.90
C TYR A 492 -30.21 12.11 26.79
N PRO A 493 -28.88 11.82 26.84
CA PRO A 493 -27.88 12.71 27.40
C PRO A 493 -27.78 13.97 26.54
N ARG A 494 -27.79 15.16 27.14
CA ARG A 494 -27.66 16.42 26.40
C ARG A 494 -26.26 16.98 26.61
N TYR A 495 -25.54 17.18 25.52
CA TYR A 495 -24.34 18.02 25.46
C TYR A 495 -24.75 19.32 24.77
N ASP A 496 -24.50 20.46 25.42
CA ASP A 496 -24.82 21.78 24.88
C ASP A 496 -23.70 22.70 25.38
N GLY A 497 -22.62 22.74 24.59
CA GLY A 497 -21.55 23.69 24.76
C GLY A 497 -22.00 25.02 24.20
N ALA A 498 -21.62 26.13 24.81
CA ALA A 498 -21.86 27.44 24.25
C ALA A 498 -20.65 28.34 24.45
N LEU A 499 -20.39 29.21 23.48
CA LEU A 499 -19.22 30.08 23.48
C LEU A 499 -19.65 31.55 23.52
N ALA A 500 -19.05 32.31 24.44
CA ALA A 500 -19.12 33.77 24.44
C ALA A 500 -17.72 34.38 24.48
N MET A 501 -17.51 35.46 23.72
CA MET A 501 -16.24 36.17 23.65
C MET A 501 -16.40 37.67 23.98
N PRO A 502 -16.71 38.03 25.24
CA PRO A 502 -16.69 39.44 25.62
C PRO A 502 -15.27 40.04 25.46
N ILE A 503 -15.18 41.16 24.74
CA ILE A 503 -13.96 41.95 24.57
C ILE A 503 -14.03 43.22 25.43
N VAL A 504 -12.95 43.52 26.17
CA VAL A 504 -12.76 44.71 26.98
C VAL A 504 -11.65 45.57 26.37
N THR A 505 -12.02 46.75 25.87
CA THR A 505 -11.09 47.69 25.23
C THR A 505 -10.85 48.95 26.07
N PRO A 506 -9.68 49.61 25.95
CA PRO A 506 -9.34 50.86 26.65
C PRO A 506 -10.25 52.05 26.31
N GLY A 507 -10.86 52.05 25.13
CA GLY A 507 -11.79 53.09 24.73
C GLY A 507 -12.86 52.58 23.77
N LYS A 508 -13.68 53.51 23.27
CA LYS A 508 -14.69 53.26 22.23
C LYS A 508 -14.55 54.24 21.07
N ILE A 509 -15.04 53.87 19.89
CA ILE A 509 -15.17 54.72 18.71
C ILE A 509 -16.57 54.59 18.12
N SER A 510 -17.13 55.69 17.60
CA SER A 510 -18.42 55.65 16.90
C SER A 510 -18.18 55.52 15.39
N ALA A 511 -18.67 54.44 14.80
CA ALA A 511 -18.65 54.22 13.35
C ALA A 511 -20.05 53.80 12.90
N GLY A 512 -20.60 54.43 11.85
CA GLY A 512 -21.92 54.08 11.32
C GLY A 512 -23.11 54.23 12.30
N GLY A 513 -22.96 55.02 13.37
CA GLY A 513 -23.99 55.19 14.42
C GLY A 513 -23.92 54.16 15.55
N PHE A 514 -22.99 53.22 15.51
CA PHE A 514 -22.73 52.23 16.56
C PHE A 514 -21.44 52.54 17.31
N GLU A 515 -21.37 52.21 18.60
CA GLU A 515 -20.14 52.28 19.38
C GLU A 515 -19.40 50.94 19.33
N PHE A 516 -18.16 50.96 18.85
CA PHE A 516 -17.25 49.82 18.86
C PHE A 516 -16.15 50.03 19.88
N GLY A 517 -15.59 48.93 20.41
CA GLY A 517 -14.35 49.01 21.17
C GLY A 517 -13.20 49.53 20.30
N ARG A 518 -12.31 50.35 20.86
CA ARG A 518 -11.10 50.81 20.17
C ARG A 518 -9.83 50.50 20.94
N VAL A 519 -8.75 50.27 20.21
CA VAL A 519 -7.39 50.13 20.73
C VAL A 519 -6.43 50.95 19.87
N SER A 520 -5.49 51.65 20.52
CA SER A 520 -4.48 52.50 19.88
C SER A 520 -3.08 51.86 19.96
N GLN A 521 -2.09 52.43 19.27
CA GLN A 521 -0.70 51.95 19.34
C GLN A 521 -0.24 51.88 20.80
N ASN A 522 0.36 50.74 21.19
CA ASN A 522 0.83 50.41 22.54
C ASN A 522 -0.25 50.20 23.61
N GLU A 523 -1.54 50.31 23.30
CA GLU A 523 -2.61 49.95 24.23
C GLU A 523 -2.88 48.44 24.20
N THR A 524 -3.12 47.84 25.37
CA THR A 524 -3.53 46.44 25.48
C THR A 524 -5.04 46.34 25.67
N TYR A 525 -5.66 45.32 25.08
CA TYR A 525 -7.05 44.95 25.34
C TYR A 525 -7.12 43.48 25.74
N SER A 526 -8.22 43.06 26.35
CA SER A 526 -8.41 41.66 26.73
C SER A 526 -9.75 41.13 26.25
N TYR A 527 -9.81 39.83 25.97
CA TYR A 527 -11.06 39.14 25.70
C TYR A 527 -11.09 37.82 26.46
N SER A 528 -12.29 37.40 26.84
CA SER A 528 -12.50 36.15 27.56
C SER A 528 -13.22 35.16 26.67
N LEU A 529 -12.61 34.02 26.36
CA LEU A 529 -13.30 32.89 25.75
C LEU A 529 -14.02 32.16 26.90
N LYS A 530 -15.34 32.34 27.00
CA LYS A 530 -16.19 31.73 28.01
C LYS A 530 -16.94 30.57 27.40
N ILE A 531 -16.61 29.36 27.83
CA ILE A 531 -17.24 28.12 27.40
C ILE A 531 -18.22 27.72 28.50
N PHE A 532 -19.50 27.60 28.16
CA PHE A 532 -20.55 27.10 29.04
C PHE A 532 -20.91 25.69 28.64
N ASN A 533 -21.27 24.85 29.61
CA ASN A 533 -21.94 23.58 29.35
C ASN A 533 -23.38 23.67 29.87
N TYR A 534 -24.32 24.04 29.02
CA TYR A 534 -25.75 24.04 29.30
C TYR A 534 -26.38 22.63 29.24
N GLY A 535 -25.61 21.64 28.79
CA GLY A 535 -26.00 20.24 28.75
C GLY A 535 -26.13 19.63 30.16
N ASN A 536 -26.88 18.53 30.24
CA ASN A 536 -27.06 17.78 31.49
C ASN A 536 -25.98 16.70 31.73
N GLN A 537 -25.01 16.60 30.82
CA GLN A 537 -23.83 15.75 30.92
C GLN A 537 -22.55 16.59 30.96
N THR A 538 -21.46 15.99 31.45
CA THR A 538 -20.13 16.59 31.39
C THR A 538 -19.64 16.67 29.94
N LEU A 539 -19.28 17.87 29.48
CA LEU A 539 -18.68 18.12 28.17
C LEU A 539 -17.23 17.63 28.19
N VAL A 540 -16.91 16.61 27.38
CA VAL A 540 -15.58 15.98 27.32
C VAL A 540 -15.09 15.97 25.88
N GLY A 541 -13.80 16.25 25.67
CA GLY A 541 -13.17 16.18 24.34
C GLY A 541 -13.51 17.35 23.42
N ALA A 542 -14.06 18.45 23.96
CA ALA A 542 -14.32 19.65 23.19
C ALA A 542 -13.00 20.37 22.81
N THR A 543 -12.95 20.89 21.60
CA THR A 543 -11.80 21.65 21.07
C THR A 543 -12.21 23.09 20.87
N LEU A 544 -11.42 24.04 21.34
CA LEU A 544 -11.66 25.47 21.13
C LEU A 544 -10.64 26.01 20.12
N ARG A 545 -11.12 26.69 19.07
CA ARG A 545 -10.32 27.39 18.07
C ARG A 545 -10.52 28.89 18.24
N ASN A 546 -9.44 29.67 18.21
CA ASN A 546 -9.51 31.13 18.22
C ASN A 546 -8.61 31.69 17.14
N TRP A 547 -9.20 32.40 16.17
CA TRP A 547 -8.48 33.09 15.12
C TRP A 547 -8.05 34.48 15.59
N ILE A 548 -6.75 34.75 15.46
CA ILE A 548 -6.15 36.02 15.82
C ILE A 548 -5.85 36.79 14.53
N PRO A 549 -6.29 38.05 14.39
CA PRO A 549 -5.90 38.87 13.26
C PRO A 549 -4.38 39.04 13.16
N ASP A 550 -3.82 38.99 11.96
CA ASP A 550 -2.38 39.22 11.72
C ASP A 550 -1.84 40.54 12.29
N SER A 551 -2.74 41.50 12.49
CA SER A 551 -2.45 42.82 13.06
C SER A 551 -2.40 42.86 14.60
N VAL A 552 -2.51 41.70 15.27
CA VAL A 552 -2.60 41.55 16.72
C VAL A 552 -1.47 40.64 17.24
N LYS A 553 -0.83 41.06 18.33
CA LYS A 553 0.15 40.27 19.08
C LYS A 553 -0.42 39.88 20.44
N ILE A 554 -0.36 38.59 20.76
CA ILE A 554 -0.78 38.09 22.08
C ILE A 554 0.30 38.39 23.12
N GLN A 555 -0.11 39.02 24.22
CA GLN A 555 0.76 39.36 25.36
C GLN A 555 0.75 38.28 26.43
N SER A 556 -0.43 37.73 26.73
CA SER A 556 -0.59 36.68 27.73
C SER A 556 -1.86 35.90 27.51
N ILE A 557 -1.83 34.62 27.85
CA ILE A 557 -2.99 33.72 27.84
C ILE A 557 -3.06 33.04 29.21
N SER A 558 -4.25 32.97 29.82
CA SER A 558 -4.42 32.32 31.14
C SER A 558 -4.22 30.80 31.12
N THR A 559 -4.52 30.17 29.99
CA THR A 559 -4.42 28.72 29.76
C THR A 559 -3.67 28.50 28.45
N GLN A 560 -2.54 27.80 28.46
CA GLN A 560 -1.74 27.62 27.24
C GLN A 560 -2.48 26.75 26.19
N PRO A 561 -2.44 27.13 24.90
CA PRO A 561 -3.04 26.33 23.84
C PRO A 561 -2.27 25.01 23.65
N ALA A 562 -2.99 24.00 23.16
CA ALA A 562 -2.40 22.73 22.76
C ALA A 562 -1.62 22.86 21.44
N SER A 563 -2.05 23.77 20.56
CA SER A 563 -1.34 24.11 19.32
C SER A 563 -1.46 25.62 19.03
N ASP A 564 -0.38 26.21 18.52
CA ASP A 564 -0.29 27.59 18.06
C ASP A 564 0.23 27.59 16.61
N LEU A 565 -0.66 27.94 15.68
CA LEU A 565 -0.37 27.99 14.24
C LEU A 565 -0.07 29.43 13.77
N GLY A 566 0.17 30.35 14.70
CA GLY A 566 0.43 31.77 14.42
C GLY A 566 -0.86 32.60 14.29
N SER A 567 -1.73 32.26 13.33
CA SER A 567 -3.03 32.94 13.11
C SER A 567 -4.22 32.24 13.79
N GLU A 568 -4.00 31.06 14.36
CA GLU A 568 -5.02 30.25 15.03
C GLU A 568 -4.44 29.59 16.30
N LEU A 569 -5.15 29.73 17.42
CA LEU A 569 -4.85 29.05 18.67
C LEU A 569 -5.88 27.94 18.91
N ILE A 570 -5.39 26.76 19.32
CA ILE A 570 -6.22 25.57 19.51
C ILE A 570 -6.03 25.03 20.93
N TRP A 571 -7.13 24.84 21.68
CA TRP A 571 -7.13 24.18 23.00
C TRP A 571 -7.92 22.87 22.97
N ASN A 572 -7.36 21.83 23.58
CA ASN A 572 -8.11 20.64 23.96
C ASN A 572 -8.65 20.87 25.39
N LEU A 573 -9.96 21.05 25.51
CA LEU A 573 -10.56 21.47 26.78
C LEU A 573 -10.63 20.32 27.79
N PRO A 574 -10.42 20.58 29.09
CA PRO A 574 -10.71 19.61 30.14
C PRO A 574 -12.21 19.34 30.24
N ALA A 575 -12.58 18.27 30.95
CA ALA A 575 -13.98 17.92 31.17
C ALA A 575 -14.72 19.04 31.95
N ILE A 576 -15.75 19.64 31.34
CA ILE A 576 -16.57 20.70 31.96
C ILE A 576 -17.86 20.06 32.47
N GLN A 577 -18.13 20.15 33.78
CA GLN A 577 -19.34 19.54 34.37
C GLN A 577 -20.61 20.20 33.82
N ALA A 578 -21.75 19.49 33.92
CA ALA A 578 -23.05 20.05 33.57
C ALA A 578 -23.33 21.35 34.35
N GLU A 579 -23.83 22.37 33.66
CA GLU A 579 -24.09 23.74 34.16
C GLU A 579 -22.83 24.53 34.60
N ASP A 580 -21.63 24.01 34.38
CA ASP A 580 -20.36 24.69 34.71
C ASP A 580 -19.80 25.49 33.52
N SER A 581 -18.79 26.32 33.78
CA SER A 581 -18.14 27.12 32.75
C SER A 581 -16.62 27.16 32.88
N LEU A 582 -15.94 27.20 31.75
CA LEU A 582 -14.51 27.42 31.65
C LEU A 582 -14.25 28.80 31.04
N ILE A 583 -13.27 29.52 31.57
CA ILE A 583 -12.90 30.85 31.08
C ILE A 583 -11.42 30.87 30.73
N ILE A 584 -11.10 31.20 29.48
CA ILE A 584 -9.74 31.49 29.02
C ILE A 584 -9.62 32.99 28.78
N GLN A 585 -8.68 33.64 29.46
CA GLN A 585 -8.40 35.07 29.30
C GLN A 585 -7.25 35.25 28.33
N VAL A 586 -7.44 36.10 27.33
CA VAL A 586 -6.40 36.51 26.38
C VAL A 586 -6.19 38.01 26.50
N THR A 587 -4.94 38.42 26.70
CA THR A 587 -4.52 39.83 26.64
C THR A 587 -3.72 40.03 25.36
N ALA A 588 -4.09 41.03 24.57
CA ALA A 588 -3.51 41.29 23.26
C ALA A 588 -3.18 42.77 23.06
N GLN A 589 -2.32 43.05 22.08
CA GLN A 589 -1.87 44.39 21.68
C GLN A 589 -1.79 44.46 20.15
N LEU A 590 -1.85 45.66 19.57
CA LEU A 590 -1.60 45.83 18.13
C LEU A 590 -0.16 45.47 17.74
N ALA A 591 0.01 44.95 16.53
CA ALA A 591 1.34 44.76 15.95
C ALA A 591 2.06 46.10 15.71
N ASP A 592 3.40 46.07 15.76
CA ASP A 592 4.24 47.29 15.74
C ASP A 592 4.14 48.10 14.44
N SER A 593 3.62 47.52 13.36
CA SER A 593 3.68 48.06 11.99
C SER A 593 2.31 48.36 11.36
N MET A 594 1.30 48.72 12.16
CA MET A 594 -0.03 49.08 11.63
C MET A 594 0.00 50.42 10.87
N PRO A 595 -0.64 50.52 9.68
CA PRO A 595 -0.72 51.76 8.94
C PRO A 595 -1.51 52.84 9.71
N VAL A 596 -1.25 54.11 9.41
CA VAL A 596 -2.00 55.25 9.98
C VAL A 596 -3.44 55.23 9.47
N GLY A 597 -4.42 55.25 10.36
CA GLY A 597 -5.84 55.15 10.01
C GLY A 597 -6.68 54.45 11.07
N SER A 598 -7.90 54.07 10.69
CA SER A 598 -8.81 53.27 11.52
C SER A 598 -9.20 51.99 10.79
N PHE A 599 -8.92 50.84 11.39
CA PHE A 599 -9.06 49.52 10.75
C PHE A 599 -9.89 48.57 11.63
N PRO A 600 -10.85 47.82 11.07
CA PRO A 600 -11.58 46.80 11.82
C PRO A 600 -10.67 45.61 12.15
N LEU A 601 -10.83 45.06 13.34
CA LEU A 601 -10.13 43.89 13.87
C LEU A 601 -11.16 42.82 14.26
N PRO A 602 -11.55 41.94 13.32
CA PRO A 602 -12.51 40.88 13.59
C PRO A 602 -11.87 39.80 14.46
N HIS A 603 -12.47 39.51 15.60
CA HIS A 603 -12.12 38.36 16.42
C HIS A 603 -13.15 37.26 16.16
N LYS A 604 -12.67 36.02 16.06
CA LYS A 604 -13.52 34.85 15.92
C LYS A 604 -13.01 33.73 16.82
N ALA A 605 -13.93 33.05 17.48
CA ALA A 605 -13.65 31.80 18.15
C ALA A 605 -14.79 30.81 17.91
N GLU A 606 -14.44 29.52 17.92
CA GLU A 606 -15.36 28.42 17.62
C GLU A 606 -15.10 27.26 18.58
N LEU A 607 -16.17 26.75 19.19
CA LEU A 607 -16.17 25.58 20.03
C LEU A 607 -16.61 24.37 19.22
N GLU A 608 -15.73 23.40 19.06
CA GLU A 608 -16.01 22.12 18.43
C GLU A 608 -16.34 21.11 19.53
N ALA A 609 -17.63 20.83 19.70
CA ALA A 609 -18.15 19.82 20.63
C ALA A 609 -18.92 18.75 19.85
N LEU A 610 -18.57 17.49 20.06
CA LEU A 610 -19.28 16.37 19.43
C LEU A 610 -20.70 16.27 20.01
N ALA A 611 -21.69 16.16 19.13
CA ALA A 611 -23.11 15.98 19.49
C ALA A 611 -23.73 17.12 20.32
N ASP A 612 -23.31 18.36 20.07
CA ASP A 612 -23.89 19.57 20.64
C ASP A 612 -25.35 19.81 20.15
N GLU A 613 -26.30 20.07 21.06
CA GLU A 613 -27.70 20.33 20.74
C GLU A 613 -27.94 21.69 20.04
N GLU A 614 -27.09 22.70 20.29
CA GLU A 614 -27.24 24.07 19.78
C GLU A 614 -25.97 24.59 19.10
N PRO A 615 -25.48 23.96 18.00
CA PRO A 615 -24.19 24.31 17.39
C PRO A 615 -24.07 25.77 16.91
N GLU A 616 -25.19 26.50 16.78
CA GLU A 616 -25.19 27.93 16.46
C GLU A 616 -24.62 28.80 17.59
N ASN A 617 -24.69 28.36 18.85
CA ASN A 617 -24.19 29.09 20.01
C ASN A 617 -22.68 28.83 20.27
N ASN A 618 -22.04 28.01 19.42
CA ASN A 618 -20.63 27.63 19.51
C ASN A 618 -19.67 28.58 18.81
N ILE A 619 -20.18 29.59 18.10
CA ILE A 619 -19.38 30.59 17.40
C ILE A 619 -19.54 31.93 18.10
N ALA A 620 -18.41 32.55 18.44
CA ALA A 620 -18.37 33.90 18.97
C ALA A 620 -17.55 34.81 18.05
N GLU A 621 -18.19 35.83 17.50
CA GLU A 621 -17.58 36.84 16.64
C GLU A 621 -17.80 38.24 17.22
N GLU A 622 -16.75 39.05 17.26
CA GLU A 622 -16.81 40.44 17.73
C GLU A 622 -15.79 41.29 16.96
N THR A 623 -16.08 42.57 16.72
CA THR A 623 -15.16 43.45 15.97
C THR A 623 -14.83 44.69 16.76
N ILE A 624 -13.53 44.92 17.00
CA ILE A 624 -13.02 46.17 17.56
C ILE A 624 -12.27 46.95 16.48
N TYR A 625 -11.88 48.20 16.76
CA TYR A 625 -11.14 49.04 15.81
C TYR A 625 -9.75 49.41 16.31
N ALA A 626 -8.74 49.25 15.46
CA ALA A 626 -7.42 49.82 15.66
C ALA A 626 -7.41 51.28 15.22
N VAL A 627 -6.86 52.19 16.03
CA VAL A 627 -6.74 53.63 15.70
C VAL A 627 -5.28 54.07 15.82
N ILE A 628 -4.63 54.35 14.69
CA ILE A 628 -3.22 54.78 14.62
C ILE A 628 -3.15 56.24 14.14
N LEU A 629 -2.51 57.11 14.94
CA LEU A 629 -2.30 58.55 14.65
C LEU A 629 -0.88 58.79 14.12
N LYS A 630 -0.69 59.78 13.22
CA LYS A 630 0.62 60.13 12.65
C LYS A 630 1.56 60.77 13.70
N GLN A 631 2.78 60.24 13.86
CA GLN A 631 3.82 60.74 14.79
C GLN A 631 5.03 61.34 14.01
N ASN A 632 5.76 62.32 14.58
CA ASN A 632 6.88 63.05 13.94
C ASN A 632 8.27 62.46 14.28
N SER A 633 9.22 62.46 13.34
CA SER A 633 10.62 62.02 13.52
C SER A 633 11.57 63.12 14.04
N ASP A 634 12.64 62.72 14.73
CA ASP A 634 13.78 63.55 15.19
C ASP A 634 15.06 62.72 15.02
N LEU A 635 15.94 63.09 14.08
CA LEU A 635 17.17 62.33 13.81
C LEU A 635 18.38 62.99 14.47
N ALA A 636 19.30 62.16 14.96
CA ALA A 636 20.56 62.60 15.52
C ALA A 636 21.71 61.82 14.90
N LEU A 637 22.74 62.53 14.45
CA LEU A 637 23.94 61.99 13.86
C LEU A 637 25.13 62.13 14.81
N SER A 638 25.92 61.07 14.95
CA SER A 638 27.22 61.10 15.63
C SER A 638 28.29 60.42 14.78
N LEU A 639 29.52 60.91 14.86
CA LEU A 639 30.69 60.37 14.17
C LEU A 639 31.81 60.18 15.18
N SER A 640 32.45 59.02 15.15
CA SER A 640 33.59 58.69 16.00
C SER A 640 34.58 57.82 15.26
N SER A 641 35.86 58.01 15.50
CA SER A 641 36.93 57.16 15.00
C SER A 641 37.57 56.35 16.11
N GLN A 642 38.07 55.19 15.72
CA GLN A 642 38.80 54.28 16.57
C GLN A 642 40.13 53.94 15.88
N THR A 643 41.22 54.38 16.49
CA THR A 643 42.60 54.14 16.04
C THR A 643 43.26 53.06 16.87
N ASP A 644 44.18 52.31 16.28
CA ASP A 644 44.90 51.21 16.95
C ASP A 644 46.11 51.69 17.78
N SER A 645 46.45 52.99 17.67
CA SER A 645 47.61 53.54 18.38
C SER A 645 47.48 53.49 19.90
N THR A 646 48.45 52.84 20.56
CA THR A 646 48.59 52.70 22.02
C THR A 646 49.06 53.97 22.74
N ILE A 647 49.09 55.12 22.05
CA ILE A 647 49.53 56.40 22.62
C ILE A 647 48.44 56.90 23.56
N ALA A 648 48.64 56.61 24.85
CA ALA A 648 47.68 56.84 25.93
C ALA A 648 47.03 58.24 25.89
N GLY A 649 45.74 58.27 25.59
CA GLY A 649 44.88 59.44 25.68
C GLY A 649 44.77 60.31 24.42
N ARG A 650 45.27 59.87 23.25
CA ARG A 650 45.06 60.56 21.97
C ARG A 650 44.53 59.61 20.91
N ASN A 651 43.46 60.02 20.23
CA ASN A 651 42.95 59.38 19.02
C ASN A 651 43.88 59.74 17.86
N ALA A 652 44.84 58.87 17.54
CA ALA A 652 45.99 59.22 16.71
C ALA A 652 46.41 58.11 15.75
N VAL A 653 46.95 58.49 14.60
CA VAL A 653 47.40 57.57 13.54
C VAL A 653 48.73 57.99 12.93
N THR A 654 49.43 56.99 12.42
CA THR A 654 50.71 57.09 11.71
C THR A 654 50.53 56.85 10.20
N PRO A 655 51.54 57.09 9.33
CA PRO A 655 51.39 56.87 7.89
C PRO A 655 51.07 55.40 7.54
N GLU A 656 50.17 55.18 6.58
CA GLU A 656 49.64 53.87 6.15
C GLU A 656 48.83 53.09 7.21
N GLU A 657 48.57 53.67 8.38
CA GLU A 657 47.73 53.05 9.41
C GLU A 657 46.28 52.99 8.96
N ILE A 658 45.65 51.84 9.19
CA ILE A 658 44.23 51.60 8.93
C ILE A 658 43.49 51.80 10.24
N PHE A 659 42.42 52.58 10.21
CA PHE A 659 41.58 52.87 11.37
C PHE A 659 40.12 53.00 10.94
N ASN A 660 39.19 52.91 11.90
CA ASN A 660 37.77 52.87 11.60
C ASN A 660 37.08 54.21 11.92
N TYR A 661 36.18 54.65 11.04
CA TYR A 661 35.16 55.65 11.34
C TYR A 661 33.79 54.96 11.47
N THR A 662 33.10 55.24 12.58
CA THR A 662 31.72 54.83 12.81
C THR A 662 30.81 56.05 12.77
N LEU A 663 29.87 56.06 11.83
CA LEU A 663 28.74 56.98 11.81
C LEU A 663 27.54 56.29 12.44
N MET A 664 26.86 56.94 13.36
CA MET A 664 25.61 56.43 13.95
C MET A 664 24.51 57.46 13.77
N VAL A 665 23.42 57.03 13.13
CA VAL A 665 22.18 57.80 12.96
C VAL A 665 21.13 57.19 13.88
N ASN A 666 20.55 57.99 14.78
CA ASN A 666 19.50 57.58 15.69
C ASN A 666 18.23 58.40 15.45
N ASN A 667 17.06 57.76 15.38
CA ASN A 667 15.78 58.44 15.39
C ASN A 667 15.26 58.52 16.83
N ASN A 668 15.45 59.67 17.48
CA ASN A 668 15.00 59.95 18.84
C ASN A 668 13.52 60.41 18.89
N GLY A 669 12.91 60.68 17.73
CA GLY A 669 11.52 61.08 17.62
C GLY A 669 10.55 59.89 17.68
N PRO A 670 9.29 60.12 18.07
CA PRO A 670 8.27 59.08 18.15
C PRO A 670 7.76 58.57 16.78
N GLY A 671 8.01 59.30 15.68
CA GLY A 671 7.65 58.92 14.31
C GLY A 671 8.80 58.29 13.51
N HIS A 672 8.49 57.44 12.54
CA HIS A 672 9.47 56.87 11.60
C HIS A 672 10.00 57.95 10.65
N ALA A 673 11.30 57.92 10.36
CA ALA A 673 11.93 58.81 9.40
C ALA A 673 12.17 58.07 8.09
N ASP A 674 11.54 58.54 7.00
CA ASP A 674 11.66 57.95 5.66
C ASP A 674 12.64 58.74 4.78
N ASP A 675 13.24 58.06 3.80
CA ASP A 675 14.24 58.61 2.86
C ASP A 675 15.44 59.28 3.57
N VAL A 676 15.94 58.67 4.65
CA VAL A 676 17.08 59.19 5.41
C VAL A 676 18.38 59.02 4.62
N LYS A 677 19.11 60.12 4.45
CA LYS A 677 20.39 60.16 3.73
C LYS A 677 21.48 60.73 4.63
N VAL A 678 22.70 60.22 4.49
CA VAL A 678 23.88 60.75 5.18
C VAL A 678 24.95 61.08 4.16
N LYS A 679 25.46 62.31 4.19
CA LYS A 679 26.59 62.73 3.38
C LYS A 679 27.84 62.80 4.25
N HIS A 680 28.96 62.23 3.82
CA HIS A 680 30.22 62.27 4.58
C HIS A 680 31.40 62.67 3.71
N VAL A 681 32.32 63.42 4.30
CA VAL A 681 33.53 63.90 3.65
C VAL A 681 34.72 63.40 4.43
N LEU A 682 35.50 62.50 3.80
CA LEU A 682 36.76 62.02 4.36
C LEU A 682 37.81 63.14 4.41
N PRO A 683 38.69 63.16 5.42
CA PRO A 683 39.77 64.13 5.50
C PRO A 683 40.70 64.03 4.29
N ASN A 684 41.31 65.16 3.90
CA ASN A 684 42.43 65.13 2.97
C ASN A 684 43.51 64.20 3.53
N TYR A 685 44.13 63.40 2.65
CA TYR A 685 45.17 62.40 2.99
C TYR A 685 44.68 61.11 3.66
N VAL A 686 43.38 60.90 3.77
CA VAL A 686 42.76 59.62 4.13
C VAL A 686 42.07 59.04 2.90
N THR A 687 42.26 57.75 2.64
CA THR A 687 41.60 57.02 1.56
C THR A 687 40.74 55.92 2.13
N PHE A 688 39.54 55.72 1.58
CA PHE A 688 38.70 54.58 1.92
C PHE A 688 39.43 53.27 1.59
N ALA A 689 39.46 52.33 2.54
CA ALA A 689 40.05 51.01 2.35
C ALA A 689 38.94 49.98 2.10
N GLU A 690 38.05 49.81 3.07
CA GLU A 690 36.95 48.83 3.04
C GLU A 690 35.85 49.26 4.03
N GLY A 691 34.63 48.75 3.90
CA GLY A 691 33.52 49.10 4.81
C GLY A 691 32.18 49.02 4.10
N ASP A 692 31.14 49.62 4.67
CA ASP A 692 29.80 49.58 4.10
C ASP A 692 29.71 50.37 2.77
N ILE A 693 29.90 49.68 1.63
CA ILE A 693 29.98 50.27 0.27
C ILE A 693 28.60 50.53 -0.35
N ALA A 694 27.54 49.92 0.19
CA ALA A 694 26.20 50.02 -0.35
C ALA A 694 25.63 51.45 -0.19
N GLY A 695 25.70 52.22 -1.28
CA GLY A 695 25.16 53.59 -1.35
C GLY A 695 26.18 54.66 -1.68
N HIS A 696 27.50 54.39 -1.59
CA HIS A 696 28.59 55.38 -1.71
C HIS A 696 28.82 55.93 -3.15
N SER A 697 27.78 56.05 -3.98
CA SER A 697 27.81 56.89 -5.17
C SER A 697 27.76 58.36 -4.73
N GLU A 698 28.83 59.12 -5.01
CA GLU A 698 28.93 60.57 -4.76
C GLU A 698 28.99 61.06 -3.28
N ASN A 699 29.53 60.26 -2.35
CA ASN A 699 29.72 60.59 -0.92
C ASN A 699 28.42 60.67 -0.07
N GLU A 700 27.37 59.98 -0.48
CA GLU A 700 26.08 59.91 0.22
C GLU A 700 25.72 58.44 0.51
N TRP A 701 25.06 58.12 1.63
CA TRP A 701 24.41 56.82 1.86
C TRP A 701 22.91 57.01 1.98
N HIS A 702 22.17 56.13 1.31
CA HIS A 702 20.72 56.03 1.41
C HIS A 702 20.37 54.98 2.47
N LEU A 703 19.98 55.44 3.65
CA LEU A 703 19.65 54.57 4.78
C LEU A 703 18.19 54.09 4.76
N GLY A 704 17.37 54.63 3.86
CA GLY A 704 15.94 54.31 3.74
C GLY A 704 15.16 54.77 4.96
N THR A 705 14.26 53.92 5.45
CA THR A 705 13.47 54.22 6.65
C THR A 705 14.21 53.82 7.93
N ILE A 706 14.22 54.73 8.92
CA ILE A 706 14.69 54.47 10.29
C ILE A 706 13.49 54.57 11.24
N LEU A 707 13.17 53.44 11.88
CA LEU A 707 12.03 53.38 12.80
C LEU A 707 12.28 54.22 14.07
N ALA A 708 11.20 54.70 14.71
CA ALA A 708 11.27 55.46 15.96
C ALA A 708 12.06 54.70 17.05
N GLY A 709 12.97 55.40 17.72
CA GLY A 709 13.85 54.85 18.76
C GLY A 709 14.94 53.89 18.25
N LYS A 710 15.07 53.68 16.94
CA LYS A 710 16.10 52.83 16.33
C LYS A 710 17.19 53.68 15.69
N GLY A 711 18.34 53.06 15.46
CA GLY A 711 19.45 53.68 14.76
C GLY A 711 20.11 52.74 13.76
N LYS A 712 20.91 53.32 12.88
CA LYS A 712 21.77 52.60 11.93
C LYS A 712 23.21 53.07 12.11
N SER A 713 24.14 52.12 12.08
CA SER A 713 25.57 52.40 12.07
C SER A 713 26.15 52.14 10.69
N ILE A 714 27.09 52.98 10.27
CA ILE A 714 27.91 52.80 9.07
C ILE A 714 29.36 52.72 9.56
N ASN A 715 30.05 51.63 9.24
CA ASN A 715 31.47 51.47 9.57
C ASN A 715 32.34 51.58 8.31
N MET A 716 33.44 52.30 8.44
CA MET A 716 34.36 52.57 7.35
C MET A 716 35.81 52.41 7.82
N LEU A 717 36.47 51.37 7.31
CA LEU A 717 37.92 51.26 7.41
C LEU A 717 38.56 52.20 6.39
N VAL A 718 39.39 53.07 6.92
CA VAL A 718 40.11 54.07 6.13
C VAL A 718 41.60 53.96 6.41
N LYS A 719 42.40 54.34 5.41
CA LYS A 719 43.86 54.27 5.47
C LYS A 719 44.45 55.66 5.30
N THR A 720 45.39 56.04 6.15
CA THR A 720 46.18 57.27 5.93
C THR A 720 47.16 57.07 4.77
N LYS A 721 47.41 58.11 3.98
CA LYS A 721 48.42 58.05 2.91
C LYS A 721 49.83 57.96 3.48
N LEU A 722 50.71 57.25 2.78
CA LEU A 722 52.14 57.09 3.10
C LEU A 722 52.89 58.42 3.28
N ILE A 723 52.50 59.47 2.57
CA ILE A 723 53.16 60.78 2.62
C ILE A 723 52.12 61.84 2.98
N ILE A 724 52.21 62.33 4.21
CA ILE A 724 51.43 63.47 4.71
C ILE A 724 52.41 64.57 5.11
N PRO A 725 52.22 65.84 4.70
CA PRO A 725 53.12 66.93 5.09
C PRO A 725 53.18 67.10 6.61
N ASP A 726 54.36 67.32 7.19
CA ASP A 726 54.58 67.53 8.64
C ASP A 726 53.72 68.65 9.27
N ALA A 727 53.21 69.57 8.45
CA ALA A 727 52.32 70.64 8.87
C ALA A 727 50.90 70.16 9.23
N VAL A 728 50.48 68.98 8.73
CA VAL A 728 49.16 68.40 9.01
C VAL A 728 49.26 67.59 10.29
N LYS A 729 48.62 68.10 11.35
CA LYS A 729 48.60 67.47 12.67
C LYS A 729 47.25 66.84 13.03
N GLU A 730 46.20 67.23 12.32
CA GLU A 730 44.82 66.81 12.59
C GLU A 730 44.12 66.49 11.27
N LEU A 731 43.40 65.36 11.24
CA LEU A 731 42.59 64.86 10.15
C LEU A 731 41.13 64.94 10.59
N ILE A 732 40.39 65.90 10.03
CA ILE A 732 39.01 66.19 10.43
C ILE A 732 38.05 65.57 9.41
N SER A 733 37.18 64.69 9.89
CA SER A 733 36.11 64.07 9.09
C SER A 733 34.76 64.68 9.49
N GLN A 734 33.86 64.85 8.52
CA GLN A 734 32.57 65.49 8.75
C GLN A 734 31.44 64.73 8.06
N ALA A 735 30.28 64.64 8.70
CA ALA A 735 29.05 64.12 8.12
C ALA A 735 27.85 65.03 8.42
N GLU A 736 26.88 64.98 7.52
CA GLU A 736 25.60 65.68 7.58
C GLU A 736 24.46 64.73 7.22
N LEU A 737 23.36 64.82 7.96
CA LEU A 737 22.14 64.06 7.73
C LEU A 737 21.12 64.90 6.96
N ILE A 738 20.51 64.30 5.95
CA ILE A 738 19.48 64.90 5.10
C ILE A 738 18.21 64.05 5.24
N SER A 739 17.13 64.65 5.72
CA SER A 739 15.80 64.03 5.84
C SER A 739 14.70 65.04 5.49
N PRO A 740 13.63 64.63 4.78
CA PRO A 740 12.54 65.53 4.40
C PRO A 740 11.69 66.01 5.60
N ILE A 741 11.66 65.26 6.71
CA ILE A 741 10.93 65.64 7.93
C ILE A 741 11.79 65.31 9.15
N ASP A 742 12.37 66.34 9.73
CA ASP A 742 13.06 66.30 11.00
C ASP A 742 12.69 67.54 11.82
N THR A 743 12.22 67.33 13.04
CA THR A 743 11.77 68.41 13.92
C THR A 743 12.91 69.11 14.67
N VAL A 744 14.12 68.53 14.70
CA VAL A 744 15.29 69.08 15.36
C VAL A 744 16.47 69.02 14.40
N SER A 745 17.00 70.16 13.95
CA SER A 745 18.02 70.18 12.88
C SER A 745 19.45 70.39 13.37
N TRP A 746 19.68 70.72 14.64
CA TRP A 746 21.02 71.04 15.16
C TRP A 746 21.87 69.79 15.46
N ASN A 747 21.24 68.62 15.59
CA ASN A 747 21.83 67.31 15.84
C ASN A 747 22.08 66.52 14.54
N ASN A 748 21.92 67.15 13.37
CA ASN A 748 22.07 66.52 12.05
C ASN A 748 23.48 66.60 11.46
N THR A 749 24.45 67.15 12.18
CA THR A 749 25.85 67.21 11.74
C THR A 749 26.75 66.60 12.80
N ALA A 750 27.75 65.82 12.37
CA ALA A 750 28.78 65.29 13.25
C ALA A 750 30.16 65.47 12.62
N ALA A 751 31.17 65.72 13.45
CA ALA A 751 32.55 65.80 13.02
C ALA A 751 33.44 65.10 14.03
N ASP A 752 34.54 64.52 13.55
CA ASP A 752 35.52 63.89 14.40
C ASP A 752 36.94 64.17 13.91
N THR A 753 37.89 64.22 14.83
CA THR A 753 39.27 64.62 14.56
C THR A 753 40.25 63.56 15.04
N VAL A 754 41.13 63.13 14.13
CA VAL A 754 42.22 62.20 14.42
C VAL A 754 43.55 62.94 14.34
N THR A 755 44.41 62.75 15.34
CA THR A 755 45.76 63.34 15.35
C THR A 755 46.68 62.54 14.44
N PHE A 756 47.42 63.20 13.55
CA PHE A 756 48.44 62.52 12.73
C PHE A 756 49.83 62.64 13.35
N ILE A 757 50.54 61.53 13.46
CA ILE A 757 51.89 61.45 14.02
C ILE A 757 52.87 61.01 12.92
N PRO A 758 53.73 61.90 12.42
CA PRO A 758 54.72 61.54 11.41
C PRO A 758 55.83 60.65 11.99
N ILE A 759 56.12 59.52 11.32
CA ILE A 759 57.27 58.66 11.63
C ILE A 759 58.46 59.04 10.72
N PRO A 760 59.71 59.14 11.23
CA PRO A 760 60.88 59.41 10.40
C PRO A 760 61.08 58.30 9.34
N LEU A 761 61.24 58.71 8.07
CA LEU A 761 61.31 57.84 6.88
C LEU A 761 62.36 56.70 6.94
N ALA A 762 63.30 56.72 7.89
CA ALA A 762 64.37 55.73 8.03
C ALA A 762 63.94 54.42 8.73
N GLU A 763 62.83 54.41 9.49
CA GLU A 763 62.39 53.21 10.24
C GLU A 763 61.44 52.28 9.44
N LEU A 764 60.84 52.76 8.34
CA LEU A 764 59.87 52.02 7.51
C LEU A 764 60.49 51.01 6.50
N GLN A 765 61.79 50.72 6.57
CA GLN A 765 62.50 49.87 5.57
C GLN A 765 63.14 48.57 6.11
N LYS A 766 62.87 48.17 7.35
CA LYS A 766 63.47 46.97 7.98
C LYS A 766 62.48 45.80 8.05
N TYR A 767 62.93 44.56 7.77
CA TYR A 767 62.13 43.32 7.79
C TYR A 767 62.84 42.21 8.60
N ASP A 768 62.08 41.23 9.09
CA ASP A 768 62.54 40.14 9.97
C ASP A 768 62.00 38.80 9.47
N LEU A 769 62.85 37.94 8.89
CA LEU A 769 62.41 36.65 8.37
C LEU A 769 62.63 35.53 9.39
N SER A 770 61.84 34.46 9.31
CA SER A 770 62.09 33.24 10.07
C SER A 770 61.72 31.99 9.27
N ILE A 771 62.33 30.85 9.61
CA ILE A 771 62.03 29.56 9.00
C ILE A 771 61.85 28.45 10.05
N ASP A 772 60.83 27.61 9.86
CA ASP A 772 60.54 26.42 10.69
C ASP A 772 60.29 25.18 9.82
N THR A 773 60.68 24.00 10.31
CA THR A 773 60.62 22.74 9.55
C THR A 773 59.76 21.71 10.26
N GLU A 774 58.74 21.19 9.57
CA GLU A 774 57.88 20.11 10.03
C GLU A 774 58.17 18.83 9.24
N ILE A 775 58.27 17.69 9.93
CA ILE A 775 58.64 16.39 9.34
C ILE A 775 57.53 15.36 9.59
N LEU A 776 57.23 14.56 8.57
CA LEU A 776 56.38 13.38 8.69
C LEU A 776 57.14 12.12 8.20
N THR A 777 57.35 11.15 9.09
CA THR A 777 58.09 9.90 8.83
C THR A 777 57.21 8.66 8.98
N ASP A 778 57.68 7.50 8.48
CA ASP A 778 56.91 6.24 8.50
C ASP A 778 57.02 5.47 9.83
N THR A 779 57.95 5.86 10.71
CA THR A 779 58.09 5.30 12.05
C THR A 779 58.69 6.34 13.01
N THR A 780 58.74 6.00 14.30
CA THR A 780 59.50 6.72 15.32
C THR A 780 60.37 5.73 16.09
N ILE A 781 61.44 6.22 16.71
CA ILE A 781 62.30 5.43 17.61
C ILE A 781 62.56 6.21 18.89
N PHE A 782 62.91 5.52 19.97
CA PHE A 782 63.35 6.17 21.19
C PHE A 782 64.87 6.32 21.21
N ILE A 783 65.36 7.55 21.17
CA ILE A 783 66.77 7.89 21.38
C ILE A 783 66.86 8.68 22.68
N SER A 784 67.70 8.24 23.62
CA SER A 784 67.90 8.94 24.90
C SER A 784 66.62 9.17 25.73
N GLY A 785 65.59 8.34 25.55
CA GLY A 785 64.31 8.43 26.28
C GLY A 785 63.28 9.37 25.65
N GLU A 786 63.60 10.00 24.52
CA GLU A 786 62.68 10.83 23.75
C GLU A 786 62.35 10.16 22.41
N GLU A 787 61.09 10.29 21.99
CA GLU A 787 60.62 9.79 20.70
C GLU A 787 61.14 10.70 19.59
N GLN A 788 61.85 10.11 18.64
CA GLN A 788 62.48 10.79 17.50
C GLN A 788 61.88 10.28 16.20
N PRO A 789 61.68 11.15 15.19
CA PRO A 789 61.19 10.75 13.88
C PRO A 789 62.23 9.85 13.19
N ALA A 790 61.78 8.76 12.60
CA ALA A 790 62.64 7.76 11.97
C ALA A 790 62.05 7.26 10.64
N ALA A 791 62.93 6.98 9.69
CA ALA A 791 62.57 6.48 8.36
C ALA A 791 63.34 5.19 8.05
N ARG A 792 62.70 4.24 7.37
CA ARG A 792 63.36 2.98 6.99
C ARG A 792 64.30 3.16 5.80
N LEU A 793 65.32 2.31 5.70
CA LEU A 793 66.21 2.31 4.54
C LEU A 793 65.41 2.12 3.24
N GLY A 794 65.62 3.01 2.27
CA GLY A 794 64.92 3.00 0.98
C GLY A 794 63.56 3.71 0.95
N SER A 795 62.98 4.05 2.11
CA SER A 795 61.64 4.66 2.21
C SER A 795 61.66 6.17 1.99
N VAL A 796 60.49 6.74 1.72
CA VAL A 796 60.28 8.17 1.48
C VAL A 796 59.57 8.80 2.69
N TYR A 797 59.95 10.03 3.03
CA TYR A 797 59.37 10.82 4.12
C TYR A 797 59.24 12.30 3.71
N ARG A 798 58.46 13.10 4.43
CA ARG A 798 58.02 14.44 4.00
C ARG A 798 58.58 15.57 4.89
N TYR A 799 59.04 16.65 4.26
CA TYR A 799 59.39 17.93 4.88
C TYR A 799 58.42 19.05 4.48
N THR A 800 58.10 19.94 5.43
CA THR A 800 57.39 21.21 5.17
C THR A 800 58.15 22.37 5.79
N LEU A 801 58.64 23.29 4.96
CA LEU A 801 59.31 24.52 5.36
C LEU A 801 58.28 25.66 5.45
N LYS A 802 58.26 26.38 6.58
CA LYS A 802 57.37 27.52 6.84
C LYS A 802 58.20 28.79 7.01
N ILE A 803 58.05 29.76 6.11
CA ILE A 803 58.78 31.02 6.13
C ILE A 803 57.83 32.14 6.57
N SER A 804 58.22 32.99 7.52
CA SER A 804 57.40 34.12 8.01
C SER A 804 58.15 35.45 7.96
N ASN A 805 57.46 36.58 7.76
CA ASN A 805 58.03 37.93 7.93
C ASN A 805 57.39 38.67 9.12
N SER A 806 58.10 38.79 10.24
CA SER A 806 57.64 39.44 11.48
C SER A 806 57.99 40.93 11.56
N GLY A 807 58.71 41.48 10.58
CA GLY A 807 59.16 42.88 10.57
C GLY A 807 58.17 43.83 9.86
N PRO A 808 58.27 45.16 10.11
CA PRO A 808 57.33 46.14 9.57
C PRO A 808 57.51 46.44 8.07
N GLY A 809 58.62 46.00 7.46
CA GLY A 809 58.94 46.18 6.04
C GLY A 809 58.64 44.95 5.18
N GLU A 810 58.42 45.17 3.88
CA GLU A 810 58.30 44.09 2.88
C GLU A 810 59.68 43.50 2.54
N ALA A 811 59.84 42.19 2.71
CA ALA A 811 61.06 41.48 2.35
C ALA A 811 61.04 41.13 0.87
N LYS A 812 62.04 41.58 0.09
CA LYS A 812 62.12 41.37 -1.36
C LYS A 812 63.37 40.62 -1.76
N ASN A 813 63.24 39.72 -2.73
CA ASN A 813 64.32 38.97 -3.36
C ASN A 813 65.23 38.26 -2.34
N PHE A 814 64.63 37.45 -1.48
CA PHE A 814 65.34 36.61 -0.53
C PHE A 814 65.33 35.15 -1.00
N GLN A 815 66.27 34.35 -0.50
CA GLN A 815 66.43 32.95 -0.89
C GLN A 815 66.09 32.02 0.27
N VAL A 816 65.45 30.90 -0.04
CA VAL A 816 65.31 29.77 0.88
C VAL A 816 66.23 28.67 0.38
N LEU A 817 67.15 28.22 1.23
CA LEU A 817 68.09 27.15 0.97
C LEU A 817 67.72 25.95 1.83
N ASN A 818 67.85 24.74 1.30
CA ASN A 818 67.73 23.51 2.08
C ASN A 818 68.79 22.50 1.63
N THR A 819 69.56 21.97 2.58
CA THR A 819 70.56 20.93 2.35
C THR A 819 70.15 19.65 3.06
N LEU A 820 69.89 18.61 2.28
CA LEU A 820 69.65 17.25 2.75
C LEU A 820 70.99 16.57 3.13
N PRO A 821 70.97 15.64 4.10
CA PRO A 821 72.16 14.93 4.57
C PRO A 821 72.67 13.92 3.55
N GLU A 822 73.95 13.56 3.68
CA GLU A 822 74.51 12.41 2.96
C GLU A 822 73.72 11.14 3.35
N ASN A 823 73.32 10.34 2.36
CA ASN A 823 72.39 9.20 2.46
C ASN A 823 70.89 9.53 2.47
N ALA A 824 70.51 10.75 2.06
CA ALA A 824 69.14 11.08 1.67
C ALA A 824 69.10 11.87 0.35
N SER A 825 68.10 11.63 -0.50
CA SER A 825 67.92 12.35 -1.76
C SER A 825 66.50 12.89 -1.91
N HIS A 826 66.34 14.08 -2.48
CA HIS A 826 64.99 14.61 -2.73
C HIS A 826 64.30 13.86 -3.88
N PHE A 827 62.99 13.73 -3.79
CA PHE A 827 62.17 12.93 -4.72
C PHE A 827 61.12 13.78 -5.45
N GLN A 828 60.40 14.65 -4.73
CA GLN A 828 59.34 15.49 -5.29
C GLN A 828 59.26 16.85 -4.55
N LEU A 829 58.92 17.91 -5.29
CA LEU A 829 58.86 19.30 -4.79
C LEU A 829 57.47 19.89 -5.07
N SER A 830 56.86 20.56 -4.09
CA SER A 830 55.60 21.31 -4.29
C SER A 830 55.79 22.59 -5.11
N LYS A 831 57.01 23.12 -5.14
CA LYS A 831 57.41 24.30 -5.89
C LYS A 831 58.77 24.03 -6.54
N GLN A 832 58.87 24.27 -7.84
CA GLN A 832 60.13 24.10 -8.58
C GLN A 832 61.22 24.96 -7.95
N ALA A 833 62.35 24.34 -7.62
CA ALA A 833 63.51 25.04 -7.09
C ALA A 833 64.23 25.78 -8.23
N GLY A 834 64.68 27.01 -7.97
CA GLY A 834 65.49 27.78 -8.92
C GLY A 834 66.88 27.16 -9.14
N PHE A 835 67.35 26.38 -8.16
CA PHE A 835 68.53 25.54 -8.24
C PHE A 835 68.27 24.24 -7.45
N SER A 836 68.59 23.09 -8.06
CA SER A 836 68.53 21.79 -7.39
C SER A 836 69.70 20.89 -7.78
N THR A 837 70.32 20.27 -6.78
CA THR A 837 71.16 19.07 -6.90
C THR A 837 70.49 17.95 -6.10
N LEU A 838 71.04 16.73 -6.10
CA LEU A 838 70.48 15.62 -5.31
C LEU A 838 70.28 15.94 -3.82
N ALA A 839 71.13 16.80 -3.24
CA ALA A 839 71.09 17.17 -1.83
C ALA A 839 70.72 18.65 -1.55
N ASP A 840 71.04 19.59 -2.45
CA ASP A 840 70.81 21.02 -2.22
C ASP A 840 69.63 21.55 -3.03
N LEU A 841 68.74 22.28 -2.37
CA LEU A 841 67.58 22.93 -2.95
C LEU A 841 67.62 24.44 -2.64
N ALA A 842 67.33 25.28 -3.64
CA ALA A 842 67.21 26.72 -3.44
C ALA A 842 66.00 27.31 -4.18
N TRP A 843 65.26 28.17 -3.50
CA TRP A 843 64.11 28.90 -4.04
C TRP A 843 64.32 30.41 -3.91
N ASP A 844 64.13 31.13 -5.02
CA ASP A 844 64.06 32.60 -5.03
C ASP A 844 62.63 33.04 -4.72
N ILE A 845 62.45 33.79 -3.63
CA ILE A 845 61.15 34.33 -3.24
C ILE A 845 61.10 35.83 -3.61
N PRO A 846 60.22 36.25 -4.54
CA PRO A 846 60.21 37.63 -5.04
C PRO A 846 59.85 38.66 -3.96
N SER A 847 58.83 38.37 -3.15
CA SER A 847 58.39 39.25 -2.08
C SER A 847 57.59 38.52 -1.01
N LEU A 848 57.67 38.99 0.24
CA LEU A 848 56.81 38.60 1.36
C LEU A 848 56.49 39.83 2.22
N LYS A 849 55.21 40.20 2.35
CA LYS A 849 54.81 41.40 3.11
C LYS A 849 54.92 41.17 4.61
N ALA A 850 54.91 42.25 5.38
CA ALA A 850 54.86 42.20 6.84
C ALA A 850 53.64 41.37 7.32
N GLY A 851 53.88 40.37 8.15
CA GLY A 851 52.87 39.47 8.72
C GLY A 851 52.47 38.26 7.85
N GLU A 852 52.99 38.13 6.62
CA GLU A 852 52.65 37.01 5.73
C GLU A 852 53.55 35.76 5.95
N GLN A 853 53.05 34.58 5.51
CA GLN A 853 53.78 33.30 5.53
C GLN A 853 53.79 32.61 4.16
N GLU A 854 54.89 31.93 3.84
CA GLU A 854 55.06 31.09 2.64
C GLU A 854 55.40 29.64 3.05
N LYS A 855 54.85 28.63 2.34
CA LYS A 855 55.09 27.20 2.61
C LYS A 855 55.71 26.49 1.41
N ILE A 856 56.71 25.65 1.67
CA ILE A 856 57.37 24.80 0.67
C ILE A 856 57.38 23.36 1.19
N VAL A 857 56.86 22.41 0.40
CA VAL A 857 56.78 20.99 0.76
C VAL A 857 57.69 20.20 -0.18
N PHE A 858 58.47 19.27 0.37
CA PHE A 858 59.26 18.34 -0.43
C PHE A 858 59.40 16.98 0.23
N TYR A 859 59.66 15.96 -0.58
CA TYR A 859 59.79 14.57 -0.15
C TYR A 859 61.25 14.13 -0.27
N ALA A 860 61.76 13.44 0.75
CA ALA A 860 63.11 12.91 0.81
C ALA A 860 63.08 11.39 0.90
N ARG A 861 63.98 10.72 0.18
CA ARG A 861 64.18 9.28 0.19
C ARG A 861 65.44 8.93 0.96
N VAL A 862 65.34 8.00 1.89
CA VAL A 862 66.49 7.41 2.59
C VAL A 862 67.20 6.44 1.67
N ASP A 863 68.53 6.49 1.60
CA ASP A 863 69.29 5.54 0.79
C ASP A 863 69.14 4.10 1.31
N ASN A 864 69.26 3.13 0.40
CA ASN A 864 69.12 1.70 0.73
C ASN A 864 70.26 1.16 1.62
N GLN A 865 71.32 1.92 1.83
CA GLN A 865 72.45 1.56 2.69
C GLN A 865 72.92 2.80 3.45
N VAL A 866 73.09 2.66 4.77
CA VAL A 866 73.65 3.69 5.65
C VAL A 866 74.80 3.09 6.48
N PRO A 867 75.72 3.90 7.02
CA PRO A 867 76.90 3.39 7.73
C PRO A 867 76.62 2.55 8.98
N GLN A 868 75.49 2.78 9.66
CA GLN A 868 75.05 2.10 10.89
C GLN A 868 73.55 2.34 11.10
N THR A 869 72.86 1.56 11.93
CA THR A 869 71.46 1.85 12.29
C THR A 869 71.28 1.87 13.81
N PRO A 870 70.58 2.86 14.40
CA PRO A 870 70.01 4.05 13.75
C PRO A 870 71.07 5.07 13.27
N PHE A 871 70.88 5.70 12.10
CA PHE A 871 71.74 6.78 11.57
C PHE A 871 71.00 8.11 11.53
N ALA A 872 71.59 9.19 12.06
CA ALA A 872 70.97 10.51 12.05
C ALA A 872 71.13 11.19 10.68
N LEU A 873 70.01 11.53 10.05
CA LEU A 873 69.88 12.33 8.84
C LEU A 873 69.52 13.76 9.24
N GLU A 874 70.51 14.65 9.26
CA GLU A 874 70.34 16.06 9.63
C GLU A 874 70.03 16.91 8.39
N ASN A 875 68.83 17.48 8.34
CA ASN A 875 68.42 18.45 7.33
C ASN A 875 68.56 19.88 7.87
N ARG A 876 69.11 20.76 7.02
CA ARG A 876 69.30 22.18 7.35
C ARG A 876 68.57 23.05 6.33
N ALA A 877 67.57 23.79 6.81
CA ALA A 877 66.90 24.83 6.04
C ALA A 877 67.35 26.22 6.50
N GLU A 878 67.54 27.14 5.57
CA GLU A 878 68.00 28.51 5.85
C GLU A 878 67.26 29.52 4.96
N VAL A 879 66.84 30.64 5.54
CA VAL A 879 66.39 31.81 4.78
C VAL A 879 67.50 32.87 4.76
N VAL A 880 67.93 33.26 3.56
CA VAL A 880 69.05 34.19 3.34
C VAL A 880 68.53 35.51 2.79
N SER A 881 68.77 36.59 3.54
CA SER A 881 68.39 37.94 3.13
C SER A 881 69.41 39.00 3.58
N LYS A 882 69.54 40.08 2.80
CA LYS A 882 70.60 41.10 2.97
C LYS A 882 70.29 42.17 4.03
N LYS A 883 69.04 42.33 4.45
CA LYS A 883 68.61 43.39 5.38
C LYS A 883 67.73 42.88 6.51
N ASP A 884 67.86 41.60 6.82
CA ASP A 884 67.16 40.99 7.94
C ASP A 884 67.68 41.54 9.27
N THR A 885 66.76 41.85 10.19
CA THR A 885 67.07 42.41 11.50
C THR A 885 67.38 41.38 12.58
N VAL A 886 66.95 40.13 12.42
CA VAL A 886 67.25 39.03 13.35
C VAL A 886 67.81 37.87 12.54
N ALA A 887 69.05 37.47 12.82
CA ALA A 887 69.70 36.40 12.05
C ALA A 887 69.54 35.02 12.73
N GLU A 888 69.12 34.97 13.99
CA GLU A 888 69.10 33.75 14.80
C GLU A 888 67.91 32.82 14.47
N ASN A 889 66.83 33.37 13.92
CA ASN A 889 65.60 32.69 13.50
C ASN A 889 65.62 32.26 12.01
N ASN A 890 66.74 32.47 11.31
CA ASN A 890 66.86 32.21 9.88
C ASN A 890 67.28 30.80 9.52
N ILE A 891 67.51 29.93 10.51
CA ILE A 891 67.96 28.56 10.30
C ILE A 891 67.05 27.61 11.08
N SER A 892 66.60 26.56 10.41
CA SER A 892 65.89 25.44 11.02
C SER A 892 66.71 24.16 10.79
N LEU A 893 67.02 23.47 11.88
CA LEU A 893 67.69 22.17 11.88
C LEU A 893 66.69 21.10 12.28
N SER A 894 66.74 19.97 11.59
CA SER A 894 65.79 18.87 11.79
C SER A 894 66.49 17.54 11.57
N THR A 895 66.22 16.54 12.42
CA THR A 895 66.91 15.24 12.37
C THR A 895 65.89 14.12 12.18
N VAL A 896 66.16 13.20 11.24
CA VAL A 896 65.41 11.97 11.04
C VAL A 896 66.35 10.78 11.20
N TYR A 897 65.94 9.70 11.88
CA TYR A 897 66.80 8.53 12.06
C TYR A 897 66.51 7.43 11.03
N ALA A 898 67.52 7.07 10.23
CA ALA A 898 67.45 5.93 9.32
C ALA A 898 67.61 4.59 10.07
N VAL A 899 66.70 3.64 9.86
CA VAL A 899 66.68 2.34 10.56
C VAL A 899 66.50 1.14 9.62
N GLU A 900 67.06 -0.01 9.99
CA GLU A 900 66.77 -1.31 9.36
C GLU A 900 65.38 -1.78 9.82
N GLY A 901 64.51 -2.17 8.88
CA GLY A 901 63.14 -2.58 9.17
C GLY A 901 62.94 -4.09 9.10
N ASP A 902 62.22 -4.66 10.08
CA ASP A 902 61.46 -5.90 9.92
C ASP A 902 60.36 -5.70 8.86
N LYS A 903 59.92 -6.78 8.18
CA LYS A 903 58.94 -6.73 7.09
C LYS A 903 57.57 -6.24 7.61
N PHE A 904 57.30 -4.95 7.48
CA PHE A 904 55.97 -4.37 7.60
C PHE A 904 55.39 -4.17 6.20
N PHE A 905 54.19 -4.71 5.98
CA PHE A 905 53.48 -4.63 4.72
C PHE A 905 52.44 -3.51 4.74
N SER A 906 52.17 -2.89 3.58
CA SER A 906 51.01 -2.03 3.38
C SER A 906 49.75 -2.87 3.20
N ASP A 907 48.61 -2.22 3.34
CA ASP A 907 47.28 -2.81 3.20
C ASP A 907 46.44 -1.82 2.39
N ILE A 908 46.11 -2.18 1.14
CA ILE A 908 45.50 -1.34 0.12
C ILE A 908 44.13 -1.91 -0.24
N ALA A 909 43.10 -1.14 0.10
CA ALA A 909 41.73 -1.40 -0.32
C ALA A 909 41.37 -0.58 -1.57
N VAL A 910 40.52 -1.15 -2.42
CA VAL A 910 39.85 -0.46 -3.51
C VAL A 910 38.35 -0.46 -3.28
N ARG A 911 37.71 0.67 -3.60
CA ARG A 911 36.26 0.79 -3.63
C ARG A 911 35.80 1.58 -4.84
N ASN A 912 34.77 1.08 -5.50
CA ASN A 912 34.12 1.71 -6.62
C ASN A 912 32.93 2.53 -6.15
N PHE A 913 32.79 3.70 -6.74
CA PHE A 913 31.70 4.62 -6.48
C PHE A 913 31.13 5.05 -7.81
N VAL A 914 29.83 4.85 -7.99
CA VAL A 914 29.09 5.39 -9.13
C VAL A 914 28.28 6.57 -8.60
N GLN A 915 28.28 7.71 -9.29
CA GLN A 915 27.28 8.75 -9.01
C GLN A 915 26.08 8.53 -9.95
N GLY A 916 24.95 8.16 -9.36
CA GLY A 916 23.70 7.85 -10.06
C GLY A 916 22.60 7.46 -9.08
N THR A 917 21.44 7.04 -9.57
CA THR A 917 20.40 6.41 -8.74
C THR A 917 20.86 5.01 -8.34
N SER A 918 20.75 4.65 -7.07
CA SER A 918 21.11 3.31 -6.56
C SER A 918 20.07 2.73 -5.63
N PHE A 919 20.12 1.40 -5.53
CA PHE A 919 19.38 0.61 -4.56
C PHE A 919 20.37 -0.28 -3.80
N THR A 920 20.27 -0.34 -2.48
CA THR A 920 21.09 -1.22 -1.65
C THR A 920 20.22 -2.38 -1.18
N PHE A 921 20.61 -3.61 -1.49
CA PHE A 921 20.00 -4.79 -0.86
C PHE A 921 20.64 -5.03 0.50
N THR A 922 19.90 -5.64 1.44
CA THR A 922 20.49 -6.08 2.72
C THR A 922 21.68 -6.98 2.42
N ASP A 923 22.84 -6.61 3.00
CA ASP A 923 24.20 -7.14 2.78
C ASP A 923 25.03 -6.44 1.67
N ASN A 924 25.24 -5.12 1.80
CA ASN A 924 26.28 -4.29 1.13
C ASN A 924 26.34 -4.25 -0.42
N ASP A 925 25.56 -5.04 -1.15
CA ASP A 925 25.52 -4.95 -2.61
C ASP A 925 24.63 -3.78 -3.06
N THR A 926 25.30 -2.74 -3.59
CA THR A 926 24.64 -1.53 -4.12
C THR A 926 24.56 -1.65 -5.64
N ILE A 927 23.33 -1.72 -6.15
CA ILE A 927 23.03 -1.74 -7.58
C ILE A 927 22.78 -0.32 -8.05
N TRP A 928 23.44 0.10 -9.14
CA TRP A 928 23.30 1.45 -9.70
C TRP A 928 22.52 1.42 -11.01
N PHE A 929 21.91 2.53 -11.38
CA PHE A 929 21.16 2.69 -12.61
C PHE A 929 21.65 3.89 -13.42
N ALA A 930 21.61 3.78 -14.74
CA ALA A 930 21.90 4.87 -15.66
C ALA A 930 20.90 4.88 -16.83
N ASP A 931 20.43 6.06 -17.19
CA ASP A 931 19.49 6.23 -18.30
C ASP A 931 20.17 5.96 -19.66
N GLU A 932 19.43 5.44 -20.63
CA GLU A 932 19.95 5.33 -21.99
C GLU A 932 20.26 6.70 -22.60
N ASN A 933 21.34 6.81 -23.39
CA ASN A 933 21.88 8.08 -23.92
C ASN A 933 22.35 9.09 -22.86
N SER A 934 22.57 8.64 -21.62
CA SER A 934 23.17 9.47 -20.57
C SER A 934 24.65 9.17 -20.35
N THR A 935 25.29 9.96 -19.49
CA THR A 935 26.62 9.68 -18.94
C THR A 935 26.50 9.51 -17.44
N TYR A 936 27.12 8.47 -16.87
CA TYR A 936 27.28 8.34 -15.42
C TYR A 936 28.72 8.63 -15.00
N ASN A 937 28.91 9.23 -13.82
CA ASN A 937 30.24 9.46 -13.27
C ASN A 937 30.68 8.23 -12.48
N TYR A 938 31.89 7.77 -12.73
CA TYR A 938 32.50 6.64 -12.06
C TYR A 938 33.77 7.07 -11.33
N ALA A 939 33.95 6.54 -10.13
CA ALA A 939 35.03 6.88 -9.23
C ALA A 939 35.63 5.62 -8.62
N ILE A 940 36.96 5.51 -8.65
CA ILE A 940 37.70 4.45 -7.97
C ILE A 940 38.47 5.10 -6.83
N GLN A 941 38.16 4.68 -5.61
CA GLN A 941 38.85 5.10 -4.40
C GLN A 941 39.86 4.02 -4.00
N ILE A 942 41.07 4.44 -3.68
CA ILE A 942 42.15 3.59 -3.19
C ILE A 942 42.52 4.09 -1.80
N GLU A 943 42.44 3.22 -0.81
CA GLU A 943 42.73 3.51 0.60
C GLU A 943 43.93 2.70 1.05
N ASN A 944 44.90 3.35 1.69
CA ASN A 944 45.96 2.66 2.40
C ASN A 944 45.56 2.53 3.88
N ASN A 945 45.04 1.36 4.27
CA ASN A 945 44.57 1.05 5.62
C ASN A 945 45.72 0.81 6.62
N SER A 946 46.96 0.80 6.13
CA SER A 946 48.13 0.60 6.98
C SER A 946 48.66 1.91 7.59
N LYS A 947 49.51 1.74 8.61
CA LYS A 947 50.25 2.84 9.24
C LYS A 947 51.55 3.20 8.53
N ILE A 948 51.84 2.57 7.40
CA ILE A 948 53.04 2.81 6.60
C ILE A 948 52.66 3.28 5.20
N PHE A 949 53.61 3.80 4.42
CA PHE A 949 53.35 4.13 3.03
C PHE A 949 53.14 2.85 2.20
N ALA A 950 52.17 2.88 1.29
CA ALA A 950 52.09 1.92 0.19
C ALA A 950 52.92 2.45 -0.97
N ASP A 951 53.78 1.62 -1.55
CA ASP A 951 54.74 2.00 -2.58
C ASP A 951 54.35 1.41 -3.94
N SER A 952 54.60 2.14 -5.03
CA SER A 952 54.43 1.68 -6.42
C SER A 952 53.08 1.02 -6.70
N ILE A 953 52.00 1.76 -6.44
CA ILE A 953 50.63 1.29 -6.58
C ILE A 953 50.22 1.29 -8.06
N PHE A 954 49.75 0.15 -8.55
CA PHE A 954 49.09 0.03 -9.86
C PHE A 954 47.61 -0.22 -9.68
N VAL A 955 46.78 0.59 -10.33
CA VAL A 955 45.32 0.42 -10.36
C VAL A 955 44.92 0.07 -11.79
N SER A 956 44.15 -1.00 -11.96
CA SER A 956 43.62 -1.46 -13.25
C SER A 956 42.10 -1.48 -13.20
N GLU A 957 41.45 -0.97 -14.23
CA GLU A 957 39.99 -0.96 -14.38
C GLU A 957 39.61 -1.67 -15.68
N TYR A 958 38.77 -2.71 -15.57
CA TYR A 958 38.20 -3.41 -16.73
C TYR A 958 36.88 -2.75 -17.11
N LEU A 959 36.82 -2.21 -18.33
CA LEU A 959 35.66 -1.44 -18.77
C LEU A 959 34.49 -2.36 -19.14
N PRO A 960 33.25 -1.98 -18.82
CA PRO A 960 32.07 -2.80 -19.14
C PRO A 960 31.81 -2.88 -20.65
N ASP A 961 31.42 -4.07 -21.11
CA ASP A 961 31.03 -4.32 -22.49
C ASP A 961 29.86 -3.41 -22.92
N GLY A 962 30.07 -2.60 -23.95
CA GLY A 962 29.04 -1.78 -24.58
C GLY A 962 28.88 -0.36 -24.03
N ALA A 963 29.47 0.01 -22.89
CA ALA A 963 29.60 1.41 -22.51
C ALA A 963 30.96 1.96 -22.96
N THR A 964 31.01 3.23 -23.35
CA THR A 964 32.26 3.85 -23.85
C THR A 964 32.76 4.93 -22.90
N PRO A 965 34.03 4.89 -22.47
CA PRO A 965 34.58 5.93 -21.60
C PRO A 965 34.67 7.26 -22.33
N VAL A 966 34.33 8.34 -21.64
CA VAL A 966 34.48 9.70 -22.15
C VAL A 966 35.93 10.12 -21.91
N ALA A 967 36.80 9.91 -22.90
CA ALA A 967 38.26 10.02 -22.73
C ALA A 967 38.79 11.39 -22.22
N SER A 968 37.98 12.45 -22.23
CA SER A 968 38.34 13.79 -21.74
C SER A 968 38.14 14.02 -20.23
N THR A 969 37.68 13.02 -19.48
CA THR A 969 37.25 13.21 -18.07
C THR A 969 38.13 12.48 -17.05
N TYR A 970 39.19 11.79 -17.47
CA TYR A 970 40.08 11.09 -16.54
C TYR A 970 40.83 12.07 -15.62
N LEU A 971 40.61 11.94 -14.32
CA LEU A 971 41.31 12.72 -13.30
C LEU A 971 41.81 11.77 -12.20
N PRO A 972 43.12 11.50 -12.09
CA PRO A 972 44.21 11.90 -12.99
C PRO A 972 44.21 11.14 -14.34
N ASN A 973 44.96 11.65 -15.33
CA ASN A 973 45.14 10.99 -16.62
C ASN A 973 45.76 9.58 -16.45
N PRO A 974 45.25 8.55 -17.16
CA PRO A 974 45.78 7.19 -17.06
C PRO A 974 47.15 7.07 -17.70
N ASN A 975 47.96 6.17 -17.16
CA ASN A 975 49.29 5.83 -17.69
C ASN A 975 49.18 4.98 -18.96
N ILE A 976 48.18 4.09 -19.04
CA ILE A 976 47.89 3.24 -20.19
C ILE A 976 46.40 3.38 -20.54
N THR A 977 46.11 3.68 -21.81
CA THR A 977 44.75 3.76 -22.35
C THR A 977 44.42 2.47 -23.11
N GLY A 978 43.29 1.83 -22.81
CA GLY A 978 42.92 0.50 -23.30
C GLY A 978 42.00 -0.20 -22.30
N ASP A 979 41.67 -1.47 -22.54
CA ASP A 979 40.97 -2.32 -21.57
C ASP A 979 41.93 -3.46 -21.12
N PRO A 980 42.40 -3.47 -19.85
CA PRO A 980 42.06 -2.54 -18.77
C PRO A 980 42.75 -1.18 -18.89
N VAL A 981 42.10 -0.13 -18.35
CA VAL A 981 42.70 1.20 -18.15
C VAL A 981 43.59 1.14 -16.91
N GLN A 982 44.78 1.77 -16.94
CA GLN A 982 45.73 1.65 -15.83
C GLN A 982 46.30 2.99 -15.34
N TRP A 983 46.41 3.12 -14.02
CA TRP A 983 47.06 4.21 -13.30
C TRP A 983 48.22 3.69 -12.45
N PHE A 984 49.24 4.53 -12.29
CA PHE A 984 50.38 4.30 -11.44
C PHE A 984 50.53 5.46 -10.44
N PHE A 985 50.59 5.12 -9.15
CA PHE A 985 50.90 6.05 -8.07
C PHE A 985 52.20 5.60 -7.39
N GLU A 986 53.14 6.53 -7.22
CA GLU A 986 54.44 6.20 -6.63
C GLU A 986 54.33 5.85 -5.14
N ALA A 987 53.48 6.56 -4.38
CA ALA A 987 53.16 6.23 -3.00
C ALA A 987 51.80 6.78 -2.52
N ILE A 988 51.19 6.10 -1.55
CA ILE A 988 50.01 6.58 -0.79
C ILE A 988 50.40 6.66 0.71
N GLU A 989 50.15 7.82 1.33
CA GLU A 989 50.45 8.07 2.75
C GLU A 989 49.68 7.09 3.68
N PRO A 990 50.14 6.83 4.92
CA PRO A 990 49.39 6.06 5.91
C PRO A 990 47.98 6.60 6.14
N ASN A 991 46.96 5.73 6.14
CA ASN A 991 45.53 6.12 6.16
C ASN A 991 45.13 7.10 5.03
N GLY A 992 45.96 7.18 3.99
CA GLY A 992 45.77 8.09 2.88
C GLY A 992 44.83 7.51 1.84
N THR A 993 44.14 8.41 1.14
CA THR A 993 43.22 8.05 0.07
C THR A 993 43.67 8.67 -1.26
N ARG A 994 43.44 7.95 -2.36
CA ARG A 994 43.48 8.47 -3.73
C ARG A 994 42.15 8.20 -4.41
N VAL A 995 41.73 9.10 -5.28
CA VAL A 995 40.49 8.96 -6.05
C VAL A 995 40.80 9.18 -7.53
N ILE A 996 40.31 8.27 -8.36
CA ILE A 996 40.30 8.37 -9.82
C ILE A 996 38.86 8.64 -10.24
N LEU A 997 38.64 9.63 -11.10
CA LEU A 997 37.31 9.99 -11.62
C LEU A 997 37.30 9.89 -13.15
N PHE A 998 36.23 9.35 -13.73
CA PHE A 998 35.93 9.43 -15.17
C PHE A 998 34.46 9.14 -15.49
N ASP A 999 34.00 9.58 -16.66
CA ASP A 999 32.61 9.43 -17.09
C ASP A 999 32.47 8.31 -18.11
N MET A 1000 31.32 7.62 -18.06
CA MET A 1000 30.96 6.53 -18.96
C MET A 1000 29.68 6.88 -19.70
N ALA A 1001 29.69 6.76 -21.03
CA ALA A 1001 28.52 7.00 -21.87
C ALA A 1001 27.73 5.71 -22.11
N VAL A 1002 26.42 5.76 -21.87
CA VAL A 1002 25.48 4.65 -22.07
C VAL A 1002 24.83 4.77 -23.45
N PRO A 1003 25.00 3.80 -24.37
CA PRO A 1003 24.39 3.87 -25.70
C PRO A 1003 22.88 3.58 -25.66
N SER A 1004 22.10 4.16 -26.58
CA SER A 1004 20.70 3.78 -26.83
C SER A 1004 20.58 2.30 -27.21
N ALA A 1005 19.66 1.57 -26.59
CA ALA A 1005 19.27 0.24 -27.02
C ALA A 1005 18.08 0.31 -27.98
N SER A 1006 18.15 -0.43 -29.09
CA SER A 1006 17.05 -0.49 -30.07
C SER A 1006 15.95 -1.52 -29.71
N ASP A 1007 16.07 -2.20 -28.55
CA ASP A 1007 15.31 -3.41 -28.21
C ASP A 1007 14.60 -3.35 -26.84
N ASN A 1008 14.54 -2.18 -26.18
CA ASN A 1008 13.94 -2.01 -24.84
C ASN A 1008 14.43 -3.02 -23.76
N ALA A 1009 15.59 -3.64 -23.95
CA ALA A 1009 16.15 -4.63 -23.04
C ALA A 1009 17.05 -3.97 -21.99
N VAL A 1010 16.81 -4.28 -20.71
CA VAL A 1010 17.68 -3.89 -19.60
C VAL A 1010 19.08 -4.49 -19.81
N ARG A 1011 20.12 -3.66 -19.82
CA ARG A 1011 21.53 -4.05 -19.95
C ARG A 1011 22.24 -3.94 -18.61
N LEU A 1012 23.16 -4.86 -18.35
CA LEU A 1012 24.04 -4.85 -17.19
C LEU A 1012 25.46 -4.46 -17.63
N PHE A 1013 25.99 -3.41 -17.02
CA PHE A 1013 27.36 -2.94 -17.16
C PHE A 1013 28.13 -3.29 -15.88
N THR A 1014 29.17 -4.10 -16.01
CA THR A 1014 30.02 -4.54 -14.89
C THR A 1014 31.37 -3.85 -14.97
N HIS A 1015 31.67 -3.02 -13.97
CA HIS A 1015 33.00 -2.47 -13.74
C HIS A 1015 33.77 -3.33 -12.76
N LYS A 1016 35.09 -3.45 -12.96
CA LYS A 1016 35.97 -4.17 -12.05
C LYS A 1016 37.29 -3.43 -11.89
N ALA A 1017 37.55 -2.98 -10.67
CA ALA A 1017 38.78 -2.30 -10.29
C ALA A 1017 39.68 -3.24 -9.48
N GLU A 1018 40.98 -3.21 -9.76
CA GLU A 1018 42.02 -3.97 -9.06
C GLU A 1018 43.19 -3.04 -8.71
N ALA A 1019 43.64 -3.01 -7.45
CA ALA A 1019 44.87 -2.32 -7.06
C ALA A 1019 45.91 -3.24 -6.44
N ARG A 1020 47.18 -2.90 -6.63
CA ARG A 1020 48.33 -3.62 -6.05
C ARG A 1020 49.42 -2.63 -5.67
N ALA A 1021 50.00 -2.77 -4.48
CA ALA A 1021 51.23 -2.08 -4.08
C ALA A 1021 52.43 -3.04 -4.08
N ALA A 1022 53.65 -2.52 -4.20
CA ALA A 1022 54.87 -3.32 -4.22
C ALA A 1022 55.27 -3.87 -2.85
N ASN A 1023 54.81 -3.23 -1.77
CA ASN A 1023 55.04 -3.62 -0.38
C ASN A 1023 53.77 -4.11 0.31
N GLU A 1024 52.80 -4.60 -0.46
CA GLU A 1024 51.50 -5.06 0.00
C GLU A 1024 51.56 -6.37 0.81
N GLN A 1025 50.63 -6.54 1.75
CA GLN A 1025 50.53 -7.74 2.56
C GLN A 1025 49.96 -8.89 1.73
N GLU A 1026 50.81 -9.84 1.33
CA GLU A 1026 50.38 -10.97 0.48
C GLU A 1026 49.30 -11.86 1.11
N ASP A 1027 49.11 -11.81 2.43
CA ASP A 1027 48.13 -12.62 3.17
C ASP A 1027 46.73 -11.99 3.23
N ASP A 1028 46.57 -10.71 2.86
CA ASP A 1028 45.27 -10.02 2.79
C ASP A 1028 45.18 -9.24 1.47
N LEU A 1029 44.59 -9.88 0.46
CA LEU A 1029 44.38 -9.30 -0.87
C LEU A 1029 42.88 -9.17 -1.20
N SER A 1030 42.03 -9.33 -0.17
CA SER A 1030 40.60 -9.53 -0.35
C SER A 1030 39.85 -8.24 -0.69
N ASP A 1031 40.40 -7.10 -0.29
CA ASP A 1031 39.89 -5.75 -0.49
C ASP A 1031 40.61 -5.00 -1.64
N ASN A 1032 41.62 -5.61 -2.26
CA ASN A 1032 42.33 -5.08 -3.42
C ASN A 1032 41.51 -5.12 -4.72
N THR A 1033 40.33 -5.73 -4.72
CA THR A 1033 39.44 -5.83 -5.87
C THR A 1033 38.03 -5.41 -5.48
N ASP A 1034 37.40 -4.58 -6.30
CA ASP A 1034 35.98 -4.23 -6.14
C ASP A 1034 35.25 -4.29 -7.49
N THR A 1035 33.95 -4.59 -7.45
CA THR A 1035 33.10 -4.74 -8.64
C THR A 1035 31.84 -3.91 -8.47
N ALA A 1036 31.52 -3.07 -9.46
CA ALA A 1036 30.28 -2.30 -9.48
C ALA A 1036 29.37 -2.75 -10.64
N LEU A 1037 28.08 -2.89 -10.35
CA LEU A 1037 27.04 -3.31 -11.30
C LEU A 1037 26.09 -2.14 -11.60
N ILE A 1038 25.94 -1.79 -12.88
CA ILE A 1038 25.06 -0.70 -13.35
C ILE A 1038 24.04 -1.23 -14.36
N TYR A 1039 22.75 -0.97 -14.16
CA TYR A 1039 21.66 -1.36 -15.06
C TYR A 1039 21.15 -0.18 -15.89
N SER A 1040 20.79 -0.42 -17.16
CA SER A 1040 20.08 0.59 -17.98
C SER A 1040 18.57 0.60 -17.70
N VAL A 1041 17.98 1.78 -17.50
CA VAL A 1041 16.53 1.94 -17.28
C VAL A 1041 15.85 2.51 -18.52
N VAL A 1042 14.74 1.86 -18.93
CA VAL A 1042 13.83 2.31 -19.98
C VAL A 1042 12.73 3.16 -19.34
N GLU A 1043 12.35 4.27 -20.00
CA GLU A 1043 11.34 5.25 -19.56
C GLU A 1043 10.08 4.59 -18.95
N ILE A 1044 9.73 4.94 -17.70
CA ILE A 1044 8.61 4.34 -16.95
C ILE A 1044 7.27 4.88 -17.48
N PRO A 1045 6.32 4.03 -17.91
CA PRO A 1045 5.01 4.49 -18.39
C PRO A 1045 4.20 5.19 -17.28
N GLU A 1046 3.44 6.23 -17.62
CA GLU A 1046 2.59 6.96 -16.66
C GLU A 1046 1.48 6.08 -16.07
N PRO A 1047 1.09 6.28 -14.79
CA PRO A 1047 -0.06 5.60 -14.20
C PRO A 1047 -1.36 6.05 -14.88
N GLU A 1048 -2.37 5.20 -14.84
CA GLU A 1048 -3.66 5.42 -15.49
C GLU A 1048 -4.81 5.44 -14.47
N ILE A 1049 -5.78 6.33 -14.68
CA ILE A 1049 -7.01 6.42 -13.92
C ILE A 1049 -8.21 6.50 -14.88
N ALA A 1050 -9.28 5.79 -14.56
CA ALA A 1050 -10.52 5.81 -15.31
C ALA A 1050 -11.73 5.85 -14.39
N VAL A 1051 -12.81 6.50 -14.84
CA VAL A 1051 -14.12 6.45 -14.19
C VAL A 1051 -15.14 5.82 -15.13
N SER A 1052 -16.03 5.00 -14.57
CA SER A 1052 -17.09 4.34 -15.33
C SER A 1052 -18.40 4.35 -14.54
N PRO A 1053 -19.47 4.98 -15.06
CA PRO A 1053 -19.54 5.74 -16.33
C PRO A 1053 -18.82 7.10 -16.24
N GLN A 1054 -18.39 7.67 -17.38
CA GLN A 1054 -17.81 9.04 -17.44
C GLN A 1054 -18.86 10.16 -17.34
N THR A 1055 -20.14 9.83 -17.57
CA THR A 1055 -21.25 10.75 -17.40
C THR A 1055 -22.35 10.06 -16.61
N VAL A 1056 -22.79 10.68 -15.53
CA VAL A 1056 -23.79 10.14 -14.62
C VAL A 1056 -24.83 11.18 -14.27
N LEU A 1057 -26.01 10.73 -13.84
CA LEU A 1057 -27.01 11.63 -13.26
C LEU A 1057 -26.74 11.82 -11.77
N VAL A 1058 -27.27 12.90 -11.22
CA VAL A 1058 -27.24 13.11 -9.76
C VAL A 1058 -27.80 11.88 -9.04
N GLY A 1059 -27.03 11.35 -8.07
CA GLY A 1059 -27.38 10.19 -7.24
C GLY A 1059 -26.88 8.83 -7.76
N ASP A 1060 -26.34 8.76 -8.98
CA ASP A 1060 -25.74 7.53 -9.50
C ASP A 1060 -24.37 7.24 -8.83
N SER A 1061 -23.98 5.98 -8.77
CA SER A 1061 -22.67 5.54 -8.26
C SER A 1061 -21.66 5.40 -9.40
N VAL A 1062 -20.39 5.72 -9.12
CA VAL A 1062 -19.30 5.72 -10.09
C VAL A 1062 -18.20 4.78 -9.64
N LEU A 1063 -17.79 3.87 -10.53
CA LEU A 1063 -16.60 3.05 -10.34
C LEU A 1063 -15.37 3.88 -10.73
N VAL A 1064 -14.43 4.03 -9.81
CA VAL A 1064 -13.08 4.57 -10.10
C VAL A 1064 -12.13 3.38 -10.24
N ARG A 1065 -11.34 3.36 -11.32
CA ARG A 1065 -10.33 2.34 -11.58
C ARG A 1065 -8.96 2.97 -11.73
N VAL A 1066 -7.92 2.28 -11.24
CA VAL A 1066 -6.52 2.72 -11.34
C VAL A 1066 -5.64 1.59 -11.88
N ARG A 1067 -4.58 1.93 -12.60
CA ARG A 1067 -3.57 0.98 -13.12
C ARG A 1067 -2.18 1.60 -13.07
N THR A 1068 -1.17 0.82 -12.70
CA THR A 1068 0.24 1.24 -12.68
C THR A 1068 1.07 0.25 -13.50
N SER A 1069 2.18 0.71 -14.08
CA SER A 1069 3.09 -0.17 -14.85
C SER A 1069 4.25 -0.71 -14.02
N ILE A 1070 4.39 -0.22 -12.79
CA ILE A 1070 5.42 -0.58 -11.82
C ILE A 1070 4.81 -0.65 -10.42
N GLU A 1071 5.55 -1.26 -9.50
CA GLU A 1071 5.19 -1.29 -8.07
C GLU A 1071 5.43 0.09 -7.45
N LEU A 1072 4.53 0.52 -6.58
CA LEU A 1072 4.56 1.85 -5.97
C LEU A 1072 4.89 1.78 -4.48
N LYS A 1073 5.65 2.76 -4.00
CA LYS A 1073 5.93 2.97 -2.58
C LYS A 1073 4.69 3.47 -1.84
N SER A 1074 3.95 4.38 -2.46
CA SER A 1074 2.65 4.85 -1.97
C SER A 1074 1.81 5.44 -3.10
N TRP A 1075 0.50 5.48 -2.91
CA TRP A 1075 -0.43 6.15 -3.82
C TRP A 1075 -1.60 6.73 -3.03
N ASP A 1076 -2.25 7.76 -3.60
CA ASP A 1076 -3.34 8.52 -2.99
C ASP A 1076 -4.32 8.98 -4.09
N LEU A 1077 -5.59 9.19 -3.73
CA LEU A 1077 -6.65 9.59 -4.67
C LEU A 1077 -7.40 10.81 -4.13
N ARG A 1078 -7.40 11.90 -4.90
CA ARG A 1078 -8.07 13.15 -4.51
C ARG A 1078 -9.24 13.46 -5.42
N VAL A 1079 -10.34 13.90 -4.83
CA VAL A 1079 -11.54 14.30 -5.58
C VAL A 1079 -11.70 15.81 -5.48
N PHE A 1080 -11.78 16.48 -6.64
CA PHE A 1080 -12.04 17.90 -6.75
C PHE A 1080 -13.47 18.12 -7.21
N THR A 1081 -14.27 18.77 -6.38
CA THR A 1081 -15.65 19.14 -6.70
C THR A 1081 -15.69 20.39 -7.60
N ALA A 1082 -16.85 20.68 -8.19
CA ALA A 1082 -16.99 21.78 -9.14
C ALA A 1082 -16.83 23.19 -8.51
N ASP A 1083 -16.95 23.30 -7.18
CA ASP A 1083 -16.67 24.50 -6.38
C ASP A 1083 -15.23 24.58 -5.85
N ASN A 1084 -14.31 23.75 -6.39
CA ASN A 1084 -12.91 23.65 -6.02
C ASN A 1084 -12.65 23.20 -4.56
N GLN A 1085 -13.61 22.55 -3.89
CA GLN A 1085 -13.33 21.84 -2.65
C GLN A 1085 -12.59 20.53 -2.95
N ILE A 1086 -11.75 20.10 -2.00
CA ILE A 1086 -10.97 18.87 -2.09
C ILE A 1086 -11.52 17.89 -1.07
N ASP A 1087 -11.87 16.69 -1.53
CA ASP A 1087 -12.09 15.52 -0.69
C ASP A 1087 -10.86 14.61 -0.84
N ASP A 1088 -10.04 14.58 0.21
CA ASP A 1088 -8.82 13.80 0.34
C ASP A 1088 -9.01 12.54 1.19
N THR A 1089 -10.26 12.19 1.52
CA THR A 1089 -10.60 11.03 2.37
C THR A 1089 -11.22 9.86 1.60
N PHE A 1090 -11.40 10.03 0.29
CA PHE A 1090 -12.10 9.06 -0.53
C PHE A 1090 -11.26 7.78 -0.72
N ALA A 1091 -11.80 6.68 -0.18
CA ALA A 1091 -11.26 5.33 -0.27
C ALA A 1091 -9.94 5.08 0.50
N ASP A 1092 -9.58 5.91 1.47
CA ASP A 1092 -8.37 5.77 2.30
C ASP A 1092 -8.22 4.37 2.92
N ALA A 1093 -9.32 3.80 3.43
CA ALA A 1093 -9.31 2.46 4.03
C ALA A 1093 -8.95 1.37 3.01
N PHE A 1094 -9.36 1.54 1.75
CA PHE A 1094 -9.00 0.63 0.65
C PHE A 1094 -7.56 0.86 0.22
N ILE A 1095 -7.13 2.12 0.07
CA ILE A 1095 -5.76 2.49 -0.29
C ILE A 1095 -4.76 1.95 0.73
N ALA A 1096 -5.04 2.10 2.03
CA ALA A 1096 -4.19 1.58 3.11
C ALA A 1096 -4.11 0.05 3.18
N ALA A 1097 -5.13 -0.65 2.65
CA ALA A 1097 -5.21 -2.10 2.67
C ALA A 1097 -4.80 -2.78 1.35
N SER A 1098 -4.47 -2.00 0.31
CA SER A 1098 -4.28 -2.52 -1.06
C SER A 1098 -2.90 -2.18 -1.63
N THR A 1099 -2.26 -3.20 -2.21
CA THR A 1099 -1.06 -3.04 -3.04
C THR A 1099 -1.46 -3.16 -4.51
N LEU A 1100 -1.09 -2.19 -5.35
CA LEU A 1100 -1.41 -2.21 -6.78
C LEU A 1100 -0.43 -3.14 -7.51
N GLU A 1101 -0.93 -4.24 -8.07
CA GLU A 1101 -0.12 -5.12 -8.92
C GLU A 1101 0.16 -4.46 -10.28
N PRO A 1102 1.42 -4.41 -10.73
CA PRO A 1102 1.77 -3.80 -12.01
C PRO A 1102 1.03 -4.45 -13.20
N GLY A 1103 0.49 -3.61 -14.08
CA GLY A 1103 -0.15 -4.00 -15.33
C GLY A 1103 -1.65 -4.32 -15.24
N GLN A 1104 -2.24 -4.37 -14.04
CA GLN A 1104 -3.66 -4.69 -13.85
C GLN A 1104 -4.51 -3.47 -13.48
N TRP A 1105 -5.77 -3.46 -13.90
CA TRP A 1105 -6.77 -2.48 -13.46
C TRP A 1105 -7.36 -2.90 -12.11
N PHE A 1106 -7.33 -1.99 -11.14
CA PHE A 1106 -7.92 -2.17 -9.82
C PHE A 1106 -9.19 -1.34 -9.67
N ASP A 1107 -10.22 -1.95 -9.11
CA ASP A 1107 -11.51 -1.33 -8.83
C ASP A 1107 -11.48 -0.75 -7.42
N VAL A 1108 -11.53 0.58 -7.31
CA VAL A 1108 -11.48 1.27 -6.02
C VAL A 1108 -12.80 1.09 -5.29
N SER A 1109 -12.73 0.61 -4.05
CA SER A 1109 -13.88 0.37 -3.17
C SER A 1109 -13.86 1.33 -1.98
N PRO A 1110 -14.99 1.91 -1.55
CA PRO A 1110 -16.32 1.79 -2.14
C PRO A 1110 -16.45 2.60 -3.45
N PHE A 1111 -17.49 2.31 -4.23
CA PHE A 1111 -17.84 3.15 -5.38
C PHE A 1111 -18.13 4.60 -4.92
N PHE A 1112 -17.74 5.56 -5.75
CA PHE A 1112 -17.97 6.98 -5.46
C PHE A 1112 -19.45 7.32 -5.59
N ARG A 1113 -20.04 7.93 -4.56
CA ARG A 1113 -21.49 8.21 -4.48
C ARG A 1113 -21.85 9.68 -4.35
N ASN A 1114 -20.89 10.57 -4.13
CA ASN A 1114 -21.15 11.99 -3.93
C ASN A 1114 -21.30 12.73 -5.28
N THR A 1115 -22.28 12.32 -6.08
CA THR A 1115 -22.59 12.86 -7.42
C THR A 1115 -23.62 13.99 -7.37
N ARG A 1116 -23.55 14.87 -6.36
CA ARG A 1116 -24.42 16.07 -6.28
C ARG A 1116 -23.90 17.22 -7.16
N LEU A 1117 -24.76 18.19 -7.46
CA LEU A 1117 -24.35 19.47 -8.07
C LEU A 1117 -24.01 20.47 -6.95
N PHE A 1118 -22.84 21.09 -7.05
CA PHE A 1118 -22.26 22.04 -6.08
C PHE A 1118 -22.51 23.50 -6.47
N THR A 1119 -22.91 23.76 -7.72
CA THR A 1119 -23.18 25.09 -8.28
C THR A 1119 -24.59 25.15 -8.88
N ALA A 1120 -24.94 26.27 -9.52
CA ALA A 1120 -26.22 26.44 -10.23
C ALA A 1120 -26.23 25.84 -11.66
N ALA A 1121 -25.13 25.21 -12.09
CA ALA A 1121 -25.02 24.62 -13.42
C ALA A 1121 -25.88 23.36 -13.56
N LYS A 1122 -26.38 23.09 -14.77
CA LYS A 1122 -27.14 21.86 -15.08
C LYS A 1122 -26.23 20.64 -15.34
N GLU A 1123 -24.95 20.88 -15.47
CA GLU A 1123 -23.91 19.88 -15.70
C GLU A 1123 -22.63 20.38 -15.02
N GLU A 1124 -21.98 19.51 -14.27
CA GLU A 1124 -20.77 19.82 -13.51
C GLU A 1124 -19.71 18.73 -13.69
N VAL A 1125 -18.45 19.14 -13.56
CA VAL A 1125 -17.32 18.23 -13.68
C VAL A 1125 -16.70 18.02 -12.30
N ILE A 1126 -16.66 16.77 -11.86
CA ILE A 1126 -15.87 16.32 -10.73
C ILE A 1126 -14.56 15.74 -11.30
N ARG A 1127 -13.41 16.17 -10.78
CA ARG A 1127 -12.10 15.67 -11.23
C ARG A 1127 -11.51 14.75 -10.19
N PHE A 1128 -11.12 13.55 -10.61
CA PHE A 1128 -10.35 12.60 -9.81
C PHE A 1128 -8.88 12.73 -10.18
N GLU A 1129 -8.00 12.84 -9.19
CA GLU A 1129 -6.55 12.95 -9.36
C GLU A 1129 -5.84 11.83 -8.59
N LEU A 1130 -5.12 10.97 -9.30
CA LEU A 1130 -4.30 9.91 -8.74
C LEU A 1130 -2.88 10.44 -8.53
N HIS A 1131 -2.39 10.36 -7.30
CA HIS A 1131 -1.02 10.68 -6.91
C HIS A 1131 -0.28 9.39 -6.63
N THR A 1132 0.88 9.19 -7.25
CA THR A 1132 1.69 8.00 -7.05
C THR A 1132 3.11 8.39 -6.69
N VAL A 1133 3.73 7.65 -5.78
CA VAL A 1133 5.15 7.75 -5.43
C VAL A 1133 5.75 6.37 -5.66
N ASP A 1134 6.73 6.28 -6.56
CA ASP A 1134 7.47 5.04 -6.78
C ASP A 1134 8.56 4.84 -5.69
N PHE A 1135 9.24 3.70 -5.72
CA PHE A 1135 10.35 3.43 -4.79
C PHE A 1135 11.60 4.29 -5.06
N LEU A 1136 11.63 5.06 -6.15
CA LEU A 1136 12.64 6.08 -6.48
C LEU A 1136 12.22 7.48 -5.99
N ASN A 1137 11.12 7.60 -5.22
CA ASN A 1137 10.50 8.85 -4.78
C ASN A 1137 10.05 9.79 -5.92
N ASN A 1138 9.93 9.30 -7.17
CA ASN A 1138 9.32 10.08 -8.23
C ASN A 1138 7.82 10.17 -7.97
N SER A 1139 7.30 11.39 -7.97
CA SER A 1139 5.87 11.62 -7.88
C SER A 1139 5.28 11.85 -9.27
N LYS A 1140 4.19 11.14 -9.56
CA LYS A 1140 3.38 11.34 -10.77
C LYS A 1140 1.94 11.66 -10.39
N ARG A 1141 1.30 12.48 -11.22
CA ARG A 1141 -0.09 12.88 -11.07
C ARG A 1141 -0.82 12.71 -12.38
N VAL A 1142 -1.90 11.95 -12.36
CA VAL A 1142 -2.78 11.75 -13.52
C VAL A 1142 -4.22 12.04 -13.08
N SER A 1143 -5.06 12.57 -13.97
CA SER A 1143 -6.43 12.90 -13.63
C SER A 1143 -7.43 12.44 -14.69
N THR A 1144 -8.67 12.21 -14.25
CA THR A 1144 -9.82 11.95 -15.11
C THR A 1144 -11.03 12.75 -14.61
N ASN A 1145 -11.94 13.05 -15.53
CA ASN A 1145 -13.13 13.84 -15.24
C ASN A 1145 -14.39 12.95 -15.24
N LEU A 1146 -15.28 13.23 -14.32
CA LEU A 1146 -16.64 12.72 -14.25
C LEU A 1146 -17.60 13.87 -14.49
N THR A 1147 -18.51 13.70 -15.44
CA THR A 1147 -19.57 14.68 -15.72
C THR A 1147 -20.84 14.27 -14.98
N VAL A 1148 -21.30 15.11 -14.06
CA VAL A 1148 -22.58 14.94 -13.34
C VAL A 1148 -23.63 15.83 -13.98
N ARG A 1149 -24.73 15.25 -14.43
CA ARG A 1149 -25.85 15.97 -15.03
C ARG A 1149 -27.04 16.03 -14.09
N ALA A 1150 -27.71 17.18 -14.10
CA ALA A 1150 -29.03 17.32 -13.52
C ALA A 1150 -29.99 16.26 -14.10
N ARG A 1151 -30.81 15.67 -13.23
CA ARG A 1151 -31.99 14.86 -13.63
C ARG A 1151 -33.17 15.83 -13.84
N ASP A 1152 -34.30 15.39 -14.38
CA ASP A 1152 -35.52 16.22 -14.52
C ASP A 1152 -36.70 15.64 -13.71
N ASP A 1153 -36.40 15.16 -12.50
CA ASP A 1153 -37.37 14.50 -11.62
C ASP A 1153 -37.56 15.25 -10.30
N MET A 1154 -38.76 15.13 -9.71
CA MET A 1154 -39.09 15.67 -8.39
C MET A 1154 -39.89 14.62 -7.60
N VAL A 1155 -39.31 14.13 -6.50
CA VAL A 1155 -39.95 13.10 -5.66
C VAL A 1155 -40.35 13.72 -4.33
N LEU A 1156 -41.65 13.78 -4.06
CA LEU A 1156 -42.18 14.09 -2.74
C LEU A 1156 -42.34 12.77 -1.98
N GLU A 1157 -41.87 12.68 -0.74
CA GLU A 1157 -41.97 11.44 0.05
C GLU A 1157 -43.35 11.29 0.74
N ARG A 1158 -43.63 10.14 1.35
CA ARG A 1158 -44.86 9.96 2.15
C ARG A 1158 -44.68 10.65 3.49
N ASN A 1159 -45.58 11.59 3.78
CA ASN A 1159 -45.45 12.53 4.88
C ASN A 1159 -46.62 12.37 5.88
N VAL A 1160 -46.34 12.09 7.17
CA VAL A 1160 -47.35 11.99 8.24
C VAL A 1160 -46.99 12.96 9.35
N PHE A 1161 -47.83 13.98 9.57
CA PHE A 1161 -47.61 15.01 10.58
C PHE A 1161 -48.49 14.79 11.81
N ARG A 1162 -47.89 14.79 13.00
CA ARG A 1162 -48.59 14.70 14.29
C ARG A 1162 -48.47 16.03 15.06
N ALA A 1163 -49.47 16.89 14.91
CA ALA A 1163 -49.53 18.16 15.61
C ALA A 1163 -49.70 17.92 17.12
N GLY A 1164 -48.66 18.21 17.90
CA GLY A 1164 -48.66 18.07 19.37
C GLY A 1164 -47.45 17.32 19.97
N ARG A 1165 -46.61 16.68 19.14
CA ARG A 1165 -45.34 16.05 19.58
C ARG A 1165 -44.08 16.59 18.90
N GLU A 1166 -44.22 17.18 17.71
CA GLU A 1166 -43.10 17.72 16.92
C GLU A 1166 -43.30 19.23 16.71
N SER A 1167 -42.24 20.02 16.85
CA SER A 1167 -42.29 21.49 16.66
C SER A 1167 -42.35 21.88 15.18
N LYS A 1168 -41.80 21.06 14.29
CA LYS A 1168 -41.89 21.19 12.83
C LYS A 1168 -41.78 19.82 12.15
N PHE A 1169 -42.54 19.61 11.09
CA PHE A 1169 -42.59 18.40 10.27
C PHE A 1169 -41.78 18.57 8.99
N GLY A 1170 -40.81 17.68 8.78
CA GLY A 1170 -39.99 17.66 7.57
C GLY A 1170 -40.79 17.15 6.36
N ILE A 1171 -41.15 18.06 5.46
CA ILE A 1171 -41.62 17.73 4.12
C ILE A 1171 -40.36 17.46 3.27
N ASN A 1172 -40.03 16.19 3.11
CA ASN A 1172 -38.89 15.77 2.29
C ASN A 1172 -39.26 15.77 0.81
N PHE A 1173 -38.42 16.41 0.00
CA PHE A 1173 -38.51 16.36 -1.45
C PHE A 1173 -37.13 16.37 -2.08
N GLU A 1174 -36.97 15.61 -3.15
CA GLU A 1174 -35.75 15.59 -3.93
C GLU A 1174 -35.88 16.52 -5.14
N LEU A 1175 -34.85 17.34 -5.36
CA LEU A 1175 -34.74 18.20 -6.53
C LEU A 1175 -33.61 17.72 -7.41
N SER A 1176 -33.82 17.85 -8.69
CA SER A 1176 -32.85 17.38 -9.68
C SER A 1176 -32.03 18.51 -10.31
N SER A 1177 -32.40 19.77 -10.02
CA SER A 1177 -31.58 20.97 -10.25
C SER A 1177 -31.93 22.06 -9.24
N ASN A 1178 -31.06 23.04 -9.01
CA ASN A 1178 -31.37 24.22 -8.19
C ASN A 1178 -32.57 24.96 -8.82
N ARG A 1179 -33.66 25.13 -8.08
CA ARG A 1179 -34.91 25.74 -8.57
C ARG A 1179 -35.78 26.27 -7.45
N ASN A 1180 -36.69 27.19 -7.79
CA ASN A 1180 -37.72 27.64 -6.84
C ASN A 1180 -38.80 26.58 -6.70
N VAL A 1181 -39.15 26.26 -5.47
CA VAL A 1181 -40.19 25.28 -5.11
C VAL A 1181 -41.30 25.99 -4.37
N ILE A 1182 -42.52 25.67 -4.73
CA ILE A 1182 -43.75 26.07 -4.04
C ILE A 1182 -44.35 24.81 -3.42
N LEU A 1183 -44.50 24.80 -2.10
CA LEU A 1183 -45.24 23.77 -1.37
C LEU A 1183 -46.64 24.29 -1.06
N GLU A 1184 -47.68 23.59 -1.50
CA GLU A 1184 -49.07 23.96 -1.27
C GLU A 1184 -49.82 22.81 -0.55
N LEU A 1185 -50.77 23.15 0.30
CA LEU A 1185 -51.61 22.19 1.02
C LEU A 1185 -53.05 22.30 0.56
N TYR A 1186 -53.65 21.20 0.12
CA TYR A 1186 -55.03 21.09 -0.31
C TYR A 1186 -55.80 20.13 0.60
N ASP A 1187 -57.12 20.31 0.73
CA ASP A 1187 -57.98 19.28 1.29
C ASP A 1187 -58.33 18.19 0.26
N LEU A 1188 -59.02 17.13 0.69
CA LEU A 1188 -59.47 16.04 -0.19
C LEU A 1188 -60.50 16.46 -1.25
N SER A 1189 -61.12 17.64 -1.13
CA SER A 1189 -62.01 18.19 -2.15
C SER A 1189 -61.25 18.95 -3.24
N GLY A 1190 -59.93 19.12 -3.08
CA GLY A 1190 -59.08 19.91 -3.97
C GLY A 1190 -59.10 21.41 -3.68
N THR A 1191 -59.60 21.82 -2.52
CA THR A 1191 -59.59 23.23 -2.10
C THR A 1191 -58.24 23.57 -1.47
N LEU A 1192 -57.57 24.62 -1.96
CA LEU A 1192 -56.30 25.10 -1.41
C LEU A 1192 -56.51 25.64 0.01
N ILE A 1193 -55.80 25.07 0.98
CA ILE A 1193 -55.84 25.47 2.39
C ILE A 1193 -54.78 26.54 2.67
N THR A 1194 -53.53 26.34 2.21
CA THR A 1194 -52.45 27.31 2.37
C THR A 1194 -51.30 27.02 1.41
N ILE A 1195 -50.53 28.04 1.07
CA ILE A 1195 -49.15 27.86 0.59
C ILE A 1195 -48.28 27.69 1.84
N ILE A 1196 -47.57 26.58 1.92
CA ILE A 1196 -46.69 26.22 3.01
C ILE A 1196 -45.37 27.00 2.88
N GLU A 1197 -44.75 26.97 1.70
CA GLU A 1197 -43.45 27.59 1.42
C GLU A 1197 -43.33 28.00 -0.05
N GLU A 1198 -42.53 29.04 -0.30
CA GLU A 1198 -42.11 29.44 -1.64
C GLU A 1198 -40.67 30.00 -1.58
N GLY A 1199 -39.70 29.21 -2.06
CA GLY A 1199 -38.29 29.55 -1.91
C GLY A 1199 -37.36 28.81 -2.87
N ALA A 1200 -36.10 29.24 -2.94
CA ALA A 1200 -35.06 28.60 -3.74
C ALA A 1200 -34.44 27.42 -2.99
N TYR A 1201 -34.30 26.28 -3.66
CA TYR A 1201 -33.73 25.06 -3.10
C TYR A 1201 -32.66 24.49 -4.04
N LEU A 1202 -31.66 23.82 -3.46
CA LEU A 1202 -30.55 23.19 -4.19
C LEU A 1202 -30.95 21.83 -4.75
N ALA A 1203 -30.25 21.34 -5.77
CA ALA A 1203 -30.39 19.97 -6.27
C ALA A 1203 -29.94 18.96 -5.20
N GLY A 1204 -30.63 17.83 -5.11
CA GLY A 1204 -30.46 16.78 -4.10
C GLY A 1204 -31.67 16.67 -3.17
N HIS A 1205 -31.51 15.94 -2.07
CA HIS A 1205 -32.53 15.83 -1.04
C HIS A 1205 -32.67 17.15 -0.27
N ASN A 1206 -33.90 17.64 -0.18
CA ASN A 1206 -34.26 18.83 0.57
C ASN A 1206 -35.35 18.46 1.58
N THR A 1207 -35.34 19.15 2.71
CA THR A 1207 -36.37 19.02 3.75
C THR A 1207 -36.88 20.41 4.10
N TYR A 1208 -38.18 20.63 3.96
CA TYR A 1208 -38.82 21.83 4.51
C TYR A 1208 -39.56 21.51 5.80
N TYR A 1209 -39.20 22.20 6.88
CA TYR A 1209 -39.79 22.00 8.19
C TYR A 1209 -41.06 22.86 8.39
N TRP A 1210 -42.24 22.26 8.26
CA TRP A 1210 -43.53 22.93 8.44
C TRP A 1210 -44.13 22.69 9.83
N ASN A 1211 -44.54 23.74 10.54
CA ASN A 1211 -45.08 23.66 11.90
C ASN A 1211 -46.60 23.38 11.99
N GLY A 1212 -47.26 23.05 10.87
CA GLY A 1212 -48.71 22.82 10.87
C GLY A 1212 -49.57 24.08 10.89
N ILE A 1213 -48.95 25.25 10.78
CA ILE A 1213 -49.63 26.55 10.79
C ILE A 1213 -49.72 27.06 9.35
N THR A 1214 -50.89 27.52 8.96
CA THR A 1214 -51.12 28.20 7.67
C THR A 1214 -50.39 29.54 7.62
N LYS A 1215 -50.19 30.09 6.43
CA LYS A 1215 -49.53 31.39 6.24
C LYS A 1215 -50.27 32.55 6.95
N SER A 1216 -51.55 32.37 7.29
CA SER A 1216 -52.37 33.32 8.06
C SER A 1216 -52.29 33.12 9.59
N GLY A 1217 -51.45 32.21 10.08
CA GLY A 1217 -51.26 31.95 11.51
C GLY A 1217 -52.29 31.00 12.13
N GLN A 1218 -53.15 30.36 11.32
CA GLN A 1218 -54.15 29.41 11.81
C GLN A 1218 -53.61 27.97 11.76
N GLN A 1219 -53.86 27.20 12.81
CA GLN A 1219 -53.45 25.80 12.88
C GLN A 1219 -54.34 24.91 12.00
N VAL A 1220 -53.73 24.04 11.20
CA VAL A 1220 -54.42 23.10 10.32
C VAL A 1220 -55.06 21.97 11.15
N GLY A 1221 -56.33 21.67 10.90
CA GLY A 1221 -57.12 20.66 11.63
C GLY A 1221 -56.68 19.22 11.36
N SER A 1222 -57.02 18.28 12.24
CA SER A 1222 -56.84 16.85 11.98
C SER A 1222 -57.57 16.41 10.72
N GLY A 1223 -56.88 15.74 9.80
CA GLY A 1223 -57.47 15.33 8.53
C GLY A 1223 -56.46 14.77 7.55
N VAL A 1224 -56.97 14.35 6.40
CA VAL A 1224 -56.15 13.99 5.24
C VAL A 1224 -56.09 15.19 4.31
N TYR A 1225 -54.87 15.55 3.93
CA TYR A 1225 -54.55 16.64 3.02
C TYR A 1225 -53.74 16.10 1.84
N LEU A 1226 -53.63 16.91 0.79
CA LEU A 1226 -52.71 16.71 -0.30
C LEU A 1226 -51.66 17.81 -0.23
N VAL A 1227 -50.40 17.45 -0.03
CA VAL A 1227 -49.29 18.39 -0.19
C VAL A 1227 -48.81 18.29 -1.63
N THR A 1228 -48.73 19.43 -2.31
CA THR A 1228 -48.21 19.52 -3.68
C THR A 1228 -46.91 20.30 -3.68
N LEU A 1229 -45.96 19.81 -4.45
CA LEU A 1229 -44.66 20.38 -4.73
C LEU A 1229 -44.68 20.88 -6.18
N ARG A 1230 -44.61 22.19 -6.39
CA ARG A 1230 -44.65 22.84 -7.71
C ARG A 1230 -43.37 23.60 -7.99
N SER A 1231 -42.85 23.49 -9.21
CA SER A 1231 -41.73 24.28 -9.70
C SER A 1231 -41.82 24.40 -11.22
N GLY A 1232 -42.09 25.60 -11.74
CA GLY A 1232 -42.36 25.81 -13.17
C GLY A 1232 -43.55 24.96 -13.65
N ASP A 1233 -43.31 24.13 -14.68
CA ASP A 1233 -44.32 23.22 -15.26
C ASP A 1233 -44.46 21.89 -14.49
N PHE A 1234 -43.56 21.60 -13.55
CA PHE A 1234 -43.58 20.36 -12.77
C PHE A 1234 -44.46 20.48 -11.53
N THR A 1235 -45.30 19.46 -11.32
CA THR A 1235 -46.16 19.32 -10.15
C THR A 1235 -46.12 17.88 -9.65
N SER A 1236 -45.71 17.68 -8.41
CA SER A 1236 -45.80 16.40 -7.71
C SER A 1236 -46.72 16.56 -6.51
N TRP A 1237 -47.48 15.52 -6.15
CA TRP A 1237 -48.38 15.59 -5.00
C TRP A 1237 -48.37 14.30 -4.22
N LYS A 1238 -48.56 14.41 -2.90
CA LYS A 1238 -48.65 13.26 -2.01
C LYS A 1238 -49.72 13.48 -0.97
N LYS A 1239 -50.35 12.37 -0.58
CA LYS A 1239 -51.25 12.35 0.56
C LYS A 1239 -50.46 12.61 1.84
N MET A 1240 -50.89 13.62 2.58
CA MET A 1240 -50.41 13.97 3.92
C MET A 1240 -51.52 13.70 4.92
N VAL A 1241 -51.19 13.11 6.07
CA VAL A 1241 -52.15 12.96 7.17
C VAL A 1241 -51.69 13.87 8.29
N VAL A 1242 -52.56 14.80 8.69
CA VAL A 1242 -52.35 15.67 9.84
C VAL A 1242 -53.21 15.13 10.98
N VAL A 1243 -52.60 14.85 12.12
CA VAL A 1243 -53.28 14.36 13.32
C VAL A 1243 -52.94 15.30 14.46
N GLN A 1244 -53.93 16.04 14.97
CA GLN A 1244 -53.85 16.79 16.23
C GLN A 1244 -54.06 15.87 17.43
#